data_AF-A0AAU5RQ33-F1
#
_entry.id   AF-A0AAU5RQ33-F1
#
_cell.length_a   1.000
_cell.length_b   1.000
_cell.length_c   1.000
_cell.angle_alpha   90.00
_cell.angle_beta   90.00
_cell.angle_gamma   90.00
#
_symmetry.space_group_name_H-M   'P 1'
#
loop_
_entity.id
_entity.type
_entity.pdbx_description
1 polymer ?
#
loop_
_entity_poly.entity_id
_entity_poly.type
_entity_poly.pdbx_seq_one_letter_code
_entity_poly.pdbx_strand_id
1 'polypeptide(L)'
;MTRAHARPRIRAWALLAATALVLPTSGLVSTASAAEAPAGASAHSSGQDAVAVHGLKGEYFSMSAPGARDFAHLGGTLLDPQINFSGLTDTFKELTGQTENTTARWTGQIEAPATGDYTFYAIGDNGFRLFIDGKAVIDHWEGDWDKEQTSAAVHLKAGEKHDFRLEMFQDTGGANMYLRWSTPTLAKQVVPMSAFTPPADFEVYPVELTVGEDGKKVRARFEGKVGDLSALKDHLEVQADTTPMPIGSVRTVDRDSLQINLTEPIQQSQQVRFSYDGEAGLTADGKAVPKIIRFAQNDSAHRLTTTWGDKVDTKHPLPEYPRPQQVRAKWKNLNGPWQFGAAKKGEQPAFGRNLDEKIIVPFPVESQLSGLERHEDHMFYRKLVDVPKSWKIGKSGRSGKGDRLKLNFGAVDYQATVWVNGKKVAEHTGGYTAFTADITDALKARGPQEIVVGVTDTGGADQPMGKQSTNPGGIFYTQSSGIWQTVWMEPVAQASIDDVVTTPDIDTGTLAVTARSDDASGRARVEAVARDKHGKVVGRVSGPANKKLTLPVAKQHLWSPDDPYLYDLDVKLVDGRSTDRISGYFGMREIAVKKVGGYQKLVLNNKPIFSLATLDQGFWPDGLYTAPSDEALAFDLKAHKKLGFNAVRKHIKVEPARWFYHADKLGLLVWQDFVSGNITNETGQKAFVDQGMEAMRQHHDSPAVIGNIVFNEGWGEWNREETGRIAEAVKEADPSRVVNTHSGVNCCNSKGDSGTGDIIDHHDYNNTDPAFPDEKRAAMDGEHGGFTLRTPGHMWPGAPTVIYSGVADKEALTDKYVENTEKFYLDQAGAELSGSVYTQITDLENELNGLYTYDRRELKVDADRVREINRKVIAAGAAAGDRKELKGGGTWSLDEGSGTTAADAGPNKNPLTLSEGTSWTPGVSGSALKFDGKSQYAETKAPVLDTTGSYSVSAWVKLDALPGNYATAVSQDGKRQASPFYLQYGQGAFAFSMPGEKRARMVTTPELGRWYHLVGVRDASTNQIALYVDGKRAATSASGPNYVGSGPLAVGRAKWNGENTDFWNGAVDEVHAYDKALAAEEVSTLYTAEKP
;
A
#
# COMPACT_ATOMS: atom_id res chain seq x y z
N MET A 1 25.50 -42.55 50.45
CA MET A 1 25.47 -44.01 50.77
C MET A 1 24.13 -44.58 50.29
N THR A 2 24.12 -45.83 49.78
CA THR A 2 22.97 -46.78 49.64
C THR A 2 21.55 -46.24 49.36
N ARG A 3 20.98 -46.46 48.15
CA ARG A 3 20.03 -47.55 47.75
C ARG A 3 18.58 -47.38 48.30
N ALA A 4 17.48 -47.66 47.58
CA ALA A 4 17.23 -48.15 46.20
C ALA A 4 15.74 -47.97 45.76
N HIS A 5 15.44 -48.18 44.46
CA HIS A 5 14.10 -48.47 43.85
C HIS A 5 12.97 -47.41 43.97
N ALA A 6 11.84 -47.44 43.24
CA ALA A 6 11.54 -47.75 41.82
C ALA A 6 10.14 -47.14 41.45
N ARG A 7 9.78 -47.06 40.15
CA ARG A 7 8.47 -46.60 39.60
C ARG A 7 7.27 -47.47 40.06
N PRO A 8 5.95 -47.11 39.90
CA PRO A 8 5.36 -46.31 38.81
C PRO A 8 4.09 -45.43 39.11
N ARG A 9 3.47 -44.98 38.00
CA ARG A 9 2.23 -44.17 37.81
C ARG A 9 0.93 -44.86 38.29
N ILE A 10 -0.17 -44.10 38.50
CA ILE A 10 -1.45 -44.19 37.73
C ILE A 10 -2.44 -43.04 38.08
N ARG A 11 -3.45 -42.88 37.22
CA ARG A 11 -4.51 -41.83 37.10
C ARG A 11 -5.59 -41.92 38.19
N ALA A 12 -6.35 -40.83 38.43
CA ALA A 12 -7.79 -40.70 38.10
C ALA A 12 -8.51 -39.56 38.88
N TRP A 13 -9.57 -39.04 38.27
CA TRP A 13 -10.38 -37.87 38.65
C TRP A 13 -11.49 -38.10 39.70
N ALA A 14 -12.02 -36.97 40.18
CA ALA A 14 -13.45 -36.64 40.43
C ALA A 14 -14.07 -36.79 41.85
N LEU A 15 -14.54 -35.62 42.31
CA LEU A 15 -15.67 -35.27 43.18
C LEU A 15 -16.20 -36.28 44.22
N LEU A 16 -16.31 -35.78 45.46
CA LEU A 16 -17.60 -35.73 46.17
C LEU A 16 -17.61 -34.58 47.18
N ALA A 17 -18.74 -33.88 47.30
CA ALA A 17 -18.94 -32.82 48.27
C ALA A 17 -19.60 -33.36 49.55
N ALA A 18 -19.17 -32.84 50.71
CA ALA A 18 -19.94 -32.86 51.96
C ALA A 18 -19.54 -31.64 52.81
N THR A 19 -20.54 -31.00 53.41
CA THR A 19 -20.48 -29.72 54.12
C THR A 19 -20.30 -29.89 55.64
N ALA A 20 -20.32 -28.74 56.35
CA ALA A 20 -20.71 -28.58 57.77
C ALA A 20 -19.59 -28.69 58.84
N LEU A 21 -19.55 -27.84 59.90
CA LEU A 21 -20.30 -26.61 60.22
C LEU A 21 -19.63 -25.85 61.41
N VAL A 22 -20.06 -24.59 61.64
CA VAL A 22 -20.23 -23.90 62.96
C VAL A 22 -19.00 -23.35 63.73
N LEU A 23 -19.04 -22.04 64.02
CA LEU A 23 -19.32 -21.44 65.35
C LEU A 23 -19.93 -20.02 65.15
N PRO A 24 -20.68 -19.44 66.13
CA PRO A 24 -21.98 -18.88 65.79
C PRO A 24 -22.29 -17.47 66.35
N THR A 25 -23.55 -17.10 66.17
CA THR A 25 -24.26 -15.87 66.54
C THR A 25 -24.28 -15.51 68.03
N SER A 26 -24.50 -14.21 68.27
CA SER A 26 -25.18 -13.67 69.46
C SER A 26 -26.40 -12.86 69.01
N GLY A 27 -27.48 -12.85 69.79
CA GLY A 27 -28.69 -12.06 69.49
C GLY A 27 -29.49 -11.72 70.75
N LEU A 28 -30.49 -10.84 70.61
CA LEU A 28 -31.43 -10.48 71.67
C LEU A 28 -32.88 -10.41 71.14
N VAL A 29 -33.55 -11.55 71.27
CA VAL A 29 -34.95 -11.78 71.71
C VAL A 29 -35.96 -10.62 71.62
N SER A 30 -37.09 -10.84 70.92
CA SER A 30 -38.43 -10.70 71.52
C SER A 30 -39.52 -11.51 70.78
N THR A 31 -40.22 -12.31 71.59
CA THR A 31 -41.32 -13.27 71.36
C THR A 31 -42.45 -12.94 70.36
N ALA A 32 -43.04 -13.99 69.78
CA ALA A 32 -44.34 -13.98 69.09
C ALA A 32 -45.47 -14.58 69.94
N SER A 33 -46.74 -14.18 69.71
CA SER A 33 -47.93 -15.08 69.69
C SER A 33 -49.27 -14.38 69.35
N ALA A 34 -49.85 -14.74 68.20
CA ALA A 34 -51.27 -14.91 67.84
C ALA A 34 -52.39 -13.88 68.18
N ALA A 35 -53.04 -13.37 67.12
CA ALA A 35 -54.50 -13.22 66.98
C ALA A 35 -54.92 -13.17 65.48
N GLU A 36 -56.15 -13.59 65.16
CA GLU A 36 -56.76 -13.64 63.80
C GLU A 36 -57.73 -12.44 63.58
N ALA A 37 -58.29 -12.07 62.41
CA ALA A 37 -58.37 -12.55 61.00
C ALA A 37 -58.82 -11.32 60.11
N PRO A 38 -59.25 -11.38 58.81
CA PRO A 38 -59.46 -12.49 57.87
C PRO A 38 -58.83 -12.30 56.45
N ALA A 39 -59.20 -13.16 55.50
CA ALA A 39 -58.67 -13.25 54.13
C ALA A 39 -59.14 -12.15 53.13
N GLY A 40 -58.31 -11.90 52.10
CA GLY A 40 -58.65 -11.04 50.96
C GLY A 40 -57.70 -11.23 49.76
N ALA A 41 -58.28 -11.65 48.63
CA ALA A 41 -57.75 -11.90 47.28
C ALA A 41 -56.34 -11.40 46.85
N SER A 42 -55.71 -12.26 46.05
CA SER A 42 -54.49 -12.07 45.26
C SER A 42 -54.35 -10.76 44.46
N ALA A 43 -53.12 -10.26 44.38
CA ALA A 43 -52.59 -9.56 43.21
C ALA A 43 -51.20 -10.12 42.87
N HIS A 44 -50.97 -10.54 41.62
CA HIS A 44 -49.63 -10.89 41.14
C HIS A 44 -48.85 -9.60 40.89
N SER A 45 -47.71 -9.41 41.55
CA SER A 45 -46.80 -8.29 41.26
C SER A 45 -45.96 -8.58 40.02
N SER A 46 -46.25 -7.88 38.92
CA SER A 46 -45.36 -7.82 37.76
C SER A 46 -44.16 -6.92 38.08
N GLY A 47 -43.14 -7.51 38.72
CA GLY A 47 -41.85 -6.87 38.94
C GLY A 47 -40.87 -7.18 37.81
N GLN A 48 -40.89 -6.36 36.75
CA GLN A 48 -39.70 -6.12 35.93
C GLN A 48 -39.26 -4.70 36.25
N ASP A 49 -38.00 -4.53 36.67
CA ASP A 49 -37.47 -3.20 36.98
C ASP A 49 -37.51 -2.31 35.72
N ALA A 50 -37.93 -1.06 35.90
CA ALA A 50 -38.03 -0.10 34.81
C ALA A 50 -36.61 0.22 34.29
N VAL A 51 -36.40 0.10 32.98
CA VAL A 51 -35.12 0.41 32.36
C VAL A 51 -34.89 1.92 32.39
N ALA A 52 -33.77 2.36 32.96
CA ALA A 52 -33.37 3.76 32.91
C ALA A 52 -32.96 4.12 31.47
N VAL A 53 -33.79 4.94 30.80
CA VAL A 53 -33.51 5.42 29.44
C VAL A 53 -32.61 6.64 29.50
N HIS A 54 -31.49 6.57 28.80
CA HIS A 54 -30.44 7.60 28.77
C HIS A 54 -30.27 8.20 27.37
N GLY A 55 -29.98 9.50 27.32
CA GLY A 55 -29.80 10.26 26.07
C GLY A 55 -30.66 11.52 25.99
N LEU A 56 -30.68 12.13 24.80
CA LEU A 56 -31.38 13.38 24.48
C LEU A 56 -32.34 13.15 23.30
N LYS A 57 -33.44 13.90 23.28
CA LYS A 57 -34.30 14.01 22.09
C LYS A 57 -33.60 14.89 21.06
N GLY A 58 -33.03 14.28 20.03
CA GLY A 58 -32.54 14.96 18.84
C GLY A 58 -33.68 15.26 17.87
N GLU A 59 -33.74 16.48 17.36
CA GLU A 59 -34.71 16.97 16.39
C GLU A 59 -33.92 17.53 15.19
N TYR A 60 -34.15 16.99 14.00
CA TYR A 60 -33.37 17.28 12.79
C TYR A 60 -34.24 17.95 11.73
N PHE A 61 -33.80 19.10 11.21
CA PHE A 61 -34.61 19.97 10.36
C PHE A 61 -33.85 20.38 9.09
N SER A 62 -34.58 20.65 8.01
CA SER A 62 -34.08 21.50 6.93
C SER A 62 -34.46 22.97 7.17
N MET A 63 -33.57 23.88 6.78
CA MET A 63 -33.79 25.32 6.82
C MET A 63 -34.87 25.75 5.81
N SER A 64 -35.50 26.91 6.03
CA SER A 64 -36.46 27.49 5.07
C SER A 64 -35.82 27.99 3.78
N ALA A 65 -34.54 28.37 3.83
CA ALA A 65 -33.71 28.77 2.70
C ALA A 65 -32.22 28.58 3.05
N PRO A 66 -31.30 28.55 2.06
CA PRO A 66 -29.87 28.48 2.33
C PRO A 66 -29.38 29.62 3.22
N GLY A 67 -28.61 29.27 4.26
CA GLY A 67 -28.10 30.22 5.25
C GLY A 67 -29.17 30.84 6.18
N ALA A 68 -30.43 30.38 6.17
CA ALA A 68 -31.47 30.90 7.06
C ALA A 68 -31.26 30.50 8.53
N ARG A 69 -30.57 29.36 8.77
CA ARG A 69 -30.20 28.83 10.10
C ARG A 69 -31.37 28.72 11.07
N ASP A 70 -32.54 28.40 10.54
CA ASP A 70 -33.79 28.22 11.25
C ASP A 70 -34.19 26.74 11.33
N PHE A 71 -35.17 26.45 12.19
CA PHE A 71 -35.69 25.11 12.46
C PHE A 71 -37.02 24.91 11.71
N ALA A 72 -37.02 25.18 10.40
CA ALA A 72 -38.23 25.41 9.63
C ALA A 72 -39.05 24.13 9.36
N HIS A 73 -38.39 23.05 8.95
CA HIS A 73 -39.05 21.82 8.52
C HIS A 73 -38.44 20.62 9.24
N LEU A 74 -39.14 20.09 10.25
CA LEU A 74 -38.71 18.89 10.98
C LEU A 74 -38.76 17.68 10.05
N GLY A 75 -37.59 17.07 9.81
CA GLY A 75 -37.46 15.81 9.07
C GLY A 75 -37.67 14.59 9.96
N GLY A 76 -37.20 14.63 11.21
CA GLY A 76 -37.45 13.56 12.18
C GLY A 76 -36.82 13.78 13.56
N THR A 77 -37.11 12.85 14.47
CA THR A 77 -36.65 12.89 15.87
C THR A 77 -36.03 11.58 16.31
N LEU A 78 -34.85 11.64 16.95
CA LEU A 78 -34.08 10.48 17.43
C LEU A 78 -33.86 10.54 18.95
N LEU A 79 -33.48 9.41 19.55
CA LEU A 79 -32.81 9.43 20.86
C LEU A 79 -31.30 9.31 20.63
N ASP A 80 -30.60 10.41 20.84
CA ASP A 80 -29.15 10.49 20.75
C ASP A 80 -28.55 10.23 22.13
N PRO A 81 -27.74 9.17 22.32
CA PRO A 81 -27.22 8.85 23.65
C PRO A 81 -26.22 9.89 24.15
N GLN A 82 -25.43 10.50 23.26
CA GLN A 82 -24.41 11.49 23.57
C GLN A 82 -24.15 12.41 22.37
N ILE A 83 -23.66 13.62 22.61
CA ILE A 83 -23.21 14.52 21.55
C ILE A 83 -21.74 14.23 21.24
N ASN A 84 -21.50 13.25 20.36
CA ASN A 84 -20.16 12.80 19.97
C ASN A 84 -20.15 12.28 18.53
N PHE A 85 -20.62 13.14 17.61
CA PHE A 85 -20.85 12.80 16.21
C PHE A 85 -19.68 13.24 15.35
N SER A 86 -18.93 12.29 14.82
CA SER A 86 -17.92 12.52 13.78
C SER A 86 -18.53 12.73 12.38
N GLY A 87 -19.78 12.34 12.19
CA GLY A 87 -20.56 12.60 10.98
C GLY A 87 -22.07 12.62 11.28
N LEU A 88 -22.76 13.67 10.85
CA LEU A 88 -24.22 13.83 10.87
C LEU A 88 -24.83 13.89 9.47
N THR A 89 -24.01 13.98 8.41
CA THR A 89 -24.42 14.12 7.01
C THR A 89 -25.41 13.04 6.57
N ASP A 90 -25.18 11.78 6.94
CA ASP A 90 -26.10 10.66 6.62
C ASP A 90 -27.41 10.76 7.42
N THR A 91 -27.35 11.14 8.70
CA THR A 91 -28.53 11.38 9.54
C THR A 91 -29.40 12.51 8.98
N PHE A 92 -28.79 13.62 8.56
CA PHE A 92 -29.49 14.71 7.89
C PHE A 92 -30.08 14.28 6.55
N LYS A 93 -29.32 13.54 5.74
CA LYS A 93 -29.79 13.03 4.44
C LYS A 93 -31.00 12.12 4.59
N GLU A 94 -30.96 11.22 5.57
CA GLU A 94 -31.99 10.22 5.81
C GLU A 94 -33.27 10.81 6.46
N LEU A 95 -33.14 11.80 7.34
CA LEU A 95 -34.29 12.42 8.01
C LEU A 95 -34.88 13.60 7.24
N THR A 96 -34.05 14.44 6.62
CA THR A 96 -34.49 15.70 5.98
C THR A 96 -34.49 15.64 4.44
N GLY A 97 -33.89 14.60 3.85
CA GLY A 97 -33.71 14.47 2.41
C GLY A 97 -32.50 15.23 1.82
N GLN A 98 -31.81 16.05 2.63
CA GLN A 98 -30.66 16.87 2.22
C GLN A 98 -29.52 16.81 3.25
N THR A 99 -28.29 17.08 2.80
CA THR A 99 -27.05 17.06 3.60
C THR A 99 -26.64 18.45 4.10
N GLU A 100 -27.13 19.49 3.43
CA GLU A 100 -26.72 20.89 3.58
C GLU A 100 -27.93 21.76 3.90
N ASN A 101 -27.70 22.94 4.45
CA ASN A 101 -28.74 23.88 4.91
C ASN A 101 -29.73 23.18 5.86
N THR A 102 -29.18 22.57 6.91
CA THR A 102 -29.92 21.82 7.94
C THR A 102 -29.62 22.37 9.34
N THR A 103 -30.51 22.08 10.29
CA THR A 103 -30.31 22.43 11.71
C THR A 103 -30.67 21.26 12.60
N ALA A 104 -30.00 21.13 13.74
CA ALA A 104 -30.30 20.11 14.74
C ALA A 104 -30.45 20.72 16.13
N ARG A 105 -31.40 20.19 16.90
CA ARG A 105 -31.64 20.55 18.30
C ARG A 105 -31.67 19.28 19.15
N TRP A 106 -30.90 19.25 20.23
CA TRP A 106 -30.96 18.20 21.24
C TRP A 106 -31.54 18.76 22.53
N THR A 107 -32.55 18.09 23.08
CA THR A 107 -33.24 18.49 24.32
C THR A 107 -33.38 17.34 25.31
N GLY A 108 -33.43 17.68 26.59
CA GLY A 108 -33.60 16.72 27.68
C GLY A 108 -33.12 17.34 28.99
N GLN A 109 -32.58 16.50 29.87
CA GLN A 109 -31.96 16.94 31.12
C GLN A 109 -30.55 16.37 31.24
N ILE A 110 -29.67 17.08 31.94
CA ILE A 110 -28.31 16.66 32.29
C ILE A 110 -28.15 16.56 33.81
N GLU A 111 -27.47 15.51 34.28
CA GLU A 111 -27.13 15.28 35.68
C GLU A 111 -25.61 15.08 35.84
N ALA A 112 -25.01 15.74 36.83
CA ALA A 112 -23.58 15.64 37.10
C ALA A 112 -23.27 14.44 38.03
N PRO A 113 -22.24 13.62 37.76
CA PRO A 113 -21.89 12.48 38.63
C PRO A 113 -21.33 12.90 40.01
N ALA A 114 -20.89 14.15 40.15
CA ALA A 114 -20.44 14.74 41.41
C ALA A 114 -20.84 16.22 41.44
N THR A 115 -21.09 16.78 42.62
CA THR A 115 -21.31 18.23 42.77
C THR A 115 -20.01 18.98 42.52
N GLY A 116 -20.03 19.98 41.63
CA GLY A 116 -18.85 20.77 41.32
C GLY A 116 -19.05 21.77 40.18
N ASP A 117 -17.97 22.48 39.86
CA ASP A 117 -17.93 23.45 38.77
C ASP A 117 -17.46 22.74 37.48
N TYR A 118 -18.37 22.64 36.51
CA TYR A 118 -18.16 21.98 35.23
C TYR A 118 -17.88 22.99 34.12
N THR A 119 -16.78 22.81 33.39
CA THR A 119 -16.48 23.56 32.18
C THR A 119 -16.90 22.72 30.97
N PHE A 120 -17.78 23.24 30.13
CA PHE A 120 -18.18 22.60 28.88
C PHE A 120 -17.29 23.04 27.72
N TYR A 121 -17.03 22.12 26.79
CA TYR A 121 -16.31 22.36 25.54
C TYR A 121 -17.14 21.82 24.40
N ALA A 122 -17.43 22.64 23.40
CA ALA A 122 -18.23 22.27 22.24
C ALA A 122 -17.48 22.63 20.95
N ILE A 123 -17.53 21.74 19.97
CA ILE A 123 -16.95 21.92 18.63
C ILE A 123 -17.88 21.23 17.62
N GLY A 124 -18.08 21.84 16.46
CA GLY A 124 -18.93 21.36 15.38
C GLY A 124 -18.50 21.95 14.05
N ASP A 125 -19.05 21.44 12.95
CA ASP A 125 -18.68 21.90 11.60
C ASP A 125 -19.16 23.32 11.30
N ASN A 126 -20.35 23.75 11.72
CA ASN A 126 -20.67 25.19 11.77
C ASN A 126 -21.15 25.58 13.18
N GLY A 127 -21.85 26.72 13.31
CA GLY A 127 -22.18 27.31 14.59
C GLY A 127 -23.15 26.50 15.47
N PHE A 128 -23.00 26.67 16.79
CA PHE A 128 -23.74 25.95 17.82
C PHE A 128 -23.97 26.80 19.08
N ARG A 129 -24.99 26.43 19.88
CA ARG A 129 -25.33 27.08 21.16
C ARG A 129 -25.76 26.06 22.20
N LEU A 130 -25.16 26.14 23.38
CA LEU A 130 -25.47 25.29 24.53
C LEU A 130 -26.18 26.10 25.61
N PHE A 131 -27.32 25.59 26.06
CA PHE A 131 -28.13 26.14 27.15
C PHE A 131 -28.24 25.11 28.29
N ILE A 132 -28.03 25.59 29.52
CA ILE A 132 -28.28 24.86 30.77
C ILE A 132 -29.27 25.68 31.59
N ASP A 133 -30.36 25.07 32.06
CA ASP A 133 -31.46 25.74 32.78
C ASP A 133 -31.98 26.99 32.03
N GLY A 134 -32.08 26.88 30.70
CA GLY A 134 -32.49 27.96 29.79
C GLY A 134 -31.46 29.07 29.57
N LYS A 135 -30.35 29.09 30.30
CA LYS A 135 -29.27 30.08 30.15
C LYS A 135 -28.23 29.59 29.14
N ALA A 136 -27.90 30.43 28.15
CA ALA A 136 -26.77 30.16 27.25
C ALA A 136 -25.45 30.14 28.03
N VAL A 137 -24.72 29.04 27.93
CA VAL A 137 -23.37 28.85 28.51
C VAL A 137 -22.28 28.78 27.45
N ILE A 138 -22.65 28.47 26.20
CA ILE A 138 -21.88 28.69 24.97
C ILE A 138 -22.86 29.27 23.94
N ASP A 139 -22.49 30.37 23.28
CA ASP A 139 -23.26 30.94 22.17
C ASP A 139 -22.28 31.30 21.03
N HIS A 140 -22.22 30.44 20.01
CA HIS A 140 -21.32 30.56 18.87
C HIS A 140 -22.08 30.29 17.57
N TRP A 141 -23.03 31.17 17.23
CA TRP A 141 -23.89 31.02 16.04
C TRP A 141 -23.25 31.56 14.74
N GLU A 142 -21.94 31.35 14.58
CA GLU A 142 -21.14 31.86 13.46
C GLU A 142 -20.90 30.79 12.37
N GLY A 143 -20.70 31.23 11.13
CA GLY A 143 -20.51 30.34 9.97
C GLY A 143 -19.04 29.99 9.75
N ASP A 144 -18.41 29.37 10.75
CA ASP A 144 -17.04 28.87 10.69
C ASP A 144 -16.94 27.45 11.27
N TRP A 145 -15.86 26.74 10.95
CA TRP A 145 -15.76 25.30 11.21
C TRP A 145 -14.65 24.89 12.17
N ASP A 146 -14.92 23.80 12.89
CA ASP A 146 -14.02 23.12 13.82
C ASP A 146 -13.34 24.06 14.85
N LYS A 147 -14.02 25.12 15.26
CA LYS A 147 -13.58 26.00 16.36
C LYS A 147 -14.18 25.56 17.68
N GLU A 148 -13.34 24.98 18.55
CA GLU A 148 -13.78 24.62 19.90
C GLU A 148 -14.02 25.86 20.78
N GLN A 149 -15.22 25.92 21.35
CA GLN A 149 -15.65 26.93 22.31
C GLN A 149 -15.62 26.34 23.72
N THR A 150 -15.28 27.18 24.70
CA THR A 150 -15.21 26.80 26.11
C THR A 150 -16.17 27.67 26.93
N SER A 151 -17.04 27.05 27.74
CA SER A 151 -17.94 27.79 28.62
C SER A 151 -17.20 28.43 29.81
N ALA A 152 -17.83 29.42 30.44
CA ALA A 152 -17.53 29.67 31.85
C ALA A 152 -17.94 28.45 32.69
N ALA A 153 -17.33 28.26 33.86
CA ALA A 153 -17.67 27.13 34.71
C ALA A 153 -19.14 27.23 35.22
N VAL A 154 -19.86 26.11 35.12
CA VAL A 154 -21.27 25.95 35.48
C VAL A 154 -21.34 25.07 36.72
N HIS A 155 -21.89 25.59 37.81
CA HIS A 155 -22.07 24.79 39.03
C HIS A 155 -23.22 23.80 38.85
N LEU A 156 -22.92 22.50 38.91
CA LEU A 156 -23.91 21.42 38.82
C LEU A 156 -23.86 20.59 40.10
N LYS A 157 -25.01 20.08 40.54
CA LYS A 157 -25.14 19.31 41.78
C LYS A 157 -25.53 17.87 41.49
N ALA A 158 -24.82 16.92 42.10
CA ALA A 158 -25.13 15.51 41.94
C ALA A 158 -26.52 15.17 42.50
N GLY A 159 -27.28 14.36 41.76
CA GLY A 159 -28.69 14.06 42.07
C GLY A 159 -29.68 15.16 41.67
N GLU A 160 -29.24 16.28 41.09
CA GLU A 160 -30.11 17.30 40.51
C GLU A 160 -30.04 17.25 38.98
N LYS A 161 -31.22 17.22 38.34
CA LYS A 161 -31.37 17.25 36.89
C LYS A 161 -31.58 18.69 36.43
N HIS A 162 -30.71 19.14 35.54
CA HIS A 162 -30.73 20.46 34.95
C HIS A 162 -31.28 20.39 33.52
N ASP A 163 -32.05 21.37 33.08
CA ASP A 163 -32.60 21.37 31.72
C ASP A 163 -31.49 21.59 30.69
N PHE A 164 -31.41 20.71 29.69
CA PHE A 164 -30.37 20.72 28.66
C PHE A 164 -30.96 21.06 27.30
N ARG A 165 -30.36 22.02 26.60
CA ARG A 165 -30.59 22.21 25.16
C ARG A 165 -29.30 22.55 24.42
N LEU A 166 -28.97 21.79 23.39
CA LEU A 166 -27.93 22.12 22.41
C LEU A 166 -28.59 22.36 21.05
N GLU A 167 -28.12 23.36 20.31
CA GLU A 167 -28.53 23.67 18.95
C GLU A 167 -27.31 23.79 18.05
N MET A 168 -27.38 23.34 16.79
CA MET A 168 -26.37 23.59 15.75
C MET A 168 -27.01 23.77 14.37
N PHE A 169 -26.25 24.33 13.44
CA PHE A 169 -26.61 24.39 12.02
C PHE A 169 -25.50 23.85 11.13
N GLN A 170 -25.87 23.45 9.91
CA GLN A 170 -24.99 23.11 8.81
C GLN A 170 -25.42 23.90 7.57
N ASP A 171 -24.59 24.83 7.08
CA ASP A 171 -24.83 25.55 5.83
C ASP A 171 -24.40 24.68 4.63
N THR A 172 -23.13 24.26 4.55
CA THR A 172 -22.54 23.51 3.41
C THR A 172 -21.41 22.58 3.87
N GLY A 173 -21.17 21.45 3.21
CA GLY A 173 -20.07 20.53 3.54
C GLY A 173 -20.43 19.29 4.36
N GLY A 174 -19.49 18.78 5.15
CA GLY A 174 -19.71 17.68 6.10
C GLY A 174 -20.26 18.20 7.42
N ALA A 175 -21.03 17.42 8.17
CA ALA A 175 -21.59 17.87 9.45
C ALA A 175 -21.01 17.07 10.63
N ASN A 176 -20.50 17.74 11.65
CA ASN A 176 -20.00 17.12 12.89
C ASN A 176 -20.45 17.91 14.13
N MET A 177 -20.52 17.26 15.30
CA MET A 177 -20.82 17.94 16.58
C MET A 177 -20.36 17.11 17.79
N TYR A 178 -19.58 17.74 18.69
CA TYR A 178 -19.04 17.12 19.89
C TYR A 178 -19.27 17.99 21.14
N LEU A 179 -19.65 17.37 22.25
CA LEU A 179 -19.73 17.99 23.57
C LEU A 179 -18.87 17.24 24.59
N ARG A 180 -18.02 17.99 25.29
CA ARG A 180 -17.12 17.49 26.33
C ARG A 180 -17.29 18.34 27.59
N TRP A 181 -16.91 17.78 28.74
CA TRP A 181 -16.85 18.52 30.01
C TRP A 181 -15.58 18.20 30.80
N SER A 182 -15.20 19.08 31.72
CA SER A 182 -14.14 18.88 32.71
C SER A 182 -14.52 19.51 34.04
N THR A 183 -13.80 19.15 35.11
CA THR A 183 -13.79 19.88 36.39
C THR A 183 -12.33 20.02 36.85
N PRO A 184 -12.01 20.75 37.94
CA PRO A 184 -10.65 20.79 38.49
C PRO A 184 -10.06 19.43 38.89
N THR A 185 -10.88 18.37 38.96
CA THR A 185 -10.45 16.99 39.30
C THR A 185 -10.85 15.95 38.26
N LEU A 186 -11.69 16.30 37.29
CA LEU A 186 -12.16 15.43 36.21
C LEU A 186 -11.53 15.88 34.88
N ALA A 187 -10.69 15.03 34.30
CA ALA A 187 -10.08 15.29 32.99
C ALA A 187 -11.16 15.47 31.89
N LYS A 188 -10.85 16.34 30.92
CA LYS A 188 -11.75 16.66 29.79
C LYS A 188 -12.13 15.40 29.03
N GLN A 189 -13.42 15.12 28.97
CA GLN A 189 -13.99 13.91 28.36
C GLN A 189 -15.34 14.22 27.70
N VAL A 190 -15.78 13.36 26.78
CA VAL A 190 -17.15 13.39 26.24
C VAL A 190 -18.16 13.30 27.38
N VAL A 191 -19.26 14.07 27.31
CA VAL A 191 -20.34 13.96 28.31
C VAL A 191 -20.99 12.58 28.14
N PRO A 192 -20.91 11.68 29.14
CA PRO A 192 -21.32 10.28 28.98
C PRO A 192 -22.84 10.19 28.87
N MET A 193 -23.34 9.18 28.13
CA MET A 193 -24.78 9.04 27.91
C MET A 193 -25.61 8.94 29.20
N SER A 194 -25.04 8.35 30.25
CA SER A 194 -25.67 8.24 31.57
C SER A 194 -25.95 9.58 32.25
N ALA A 195 -25.27 10.66 31.84
CA ALA A 195 -25.55 12.00 32.32
C ALA A 195 -26.84 12.59 31.72
N PHE A 196 -27.35 12.05 30.61
CA PHE A 196 -28.53 12.58 29.93
C PHE A 196 -29.79 11.77 30.22
N THR A 197 -30.91 12.47 30.38
CA THR A 197 -32.27 11.90 30.39
C THR A 197 -33.11 12.59 29.31
N PRO A 198 -33.87 11.87 28.47
CA PRO A 198 -34.75 12.49 27.49
C PRO A 198 -35.95 13.20 28.17
N PRO A 199 -36.68 14.07 27.43
CA PRO A 199 -37.96 14.61 27.88
C PRO A 199 -38.94 13.49 28.26
N ALA A 200 -39.70 13.68 29.35
CA ALA A 200 -40.57 12.64 29.92
C ALA A 200 -41.77 12.24 29.03
N ASP A 201 -42.08 13.03 28.01
CA ASP A 201 -43.11 12.81 27.00
C ASP A 201 -42.57 12.19 25.69
N PHE A 202 -41.26 11.97 25.59
CA PHE A 202 -40.64 11.38 24.40
C PHE A 202 -40.71 9.85 24.44
N GLU A 203 -41.54 9.24 23.58
CA GLU A 203 -41.58 7.77 23.44
C GLU A 203 -40.27 7.24 22.85
N VAL A 204 -39.66 6.25 23.52
CA VAL A 204 -38.36 5.70 23.13
C VAL A 204 -38.46 4.24 22.70
N TYR A 205 -38.03 3.98 21.47
CA TYR A 205 -37.97 2.63 20.89
C TYR A 205 -36.56 2.35 20.32
N PRO A 206 -35.96 1.18 20.59
CA PRO A 206 -36.15 0.34 21.80
C PRO A 206 -35.68 1.08 23.08
N VAL A 207 -36.15 0.69 24.27
CA VAL A 207 -35.67 1.30 25.54
C VAL A 207 -34.25 0.85 25.92
N GLU A 208 -33.81 -0.32 25.46
CA GLU A 208 -32.45 -0.85 25.62
C GLU A 208 -31.94 -1.30 24.24
N LEU A 209 -30.70 -0.94 23.89
CA LEU A 209 -30.05 -1.40 22.66
C LEU A 209 -28.57 -1.68 22.93
N THR A 210 -28.19 -2.96 22.89
CA THR A 210 -26.83 -3.42 23.24
C THR A 210 -26.27 -4.37 22.19
N VAL A 211 -24.96 -4.33 21.98
CA VAL A 211 -24.20 -5.38 21.28
C VAL A 211 -23.52 -6.24 22.33
N GLY A 212 -23.78 -7.55 22.33
CA GLY A 212 -23.19 -8.46 23.30
C GLY A 212 -21.69 -8.71 23.08
N GLU A 213 -21.04 -9.30 24.09
CA GLU A 213 -19.58 -9.54 24.14
C GLU A 213 -18.98 -10.24 22.92
N ASP A 214 -19.77 -11.05 22.19
CA ASP A 214 -19.31 -11.76 20.98
C ASP A 214 -19.36 -10.93 19.69
N GLY A 215 -19.87 -9.70 19.74
CA GLY A 215 -20.03 -8.81 18.60
C GLY A 215 -21.07 -9.23 17.57
N LYS A 216 -21.65 -10.43 17.66
CA LYS A 216 -22.57 -11.00 16.65
C LYS A 216 -24.05 -10.91 17.03
N LYS A 217 -24.36 -10.45 18.25
CA LYS A 217 -25.75 -10.30 18.73
C LYS A 217 -26.03 -8.85 19.12
N VAL A 218 -26.97 -8.21 18.41
CA VAL A 218 -27.58 -6.95 18.86
C VAL A 218 -28.92 -7.26 19.52
N ARG A 219 -29.12 -6.83 20.77
CA ARG A 219 -30.37 -6.99 21.53
C ARG A 219 -31.10 -5.65 21.59
N ALA A 220 -32.37 -5.64 21.20
CA ALA A 220 -33.25 -4.49 21.28
C ALA A 220 -34.45 -4.82 22.17
N ARG A 221 -34.59 -4.16 23.32
CA ARG A 221 -35.67 -4.38 24.29
C ARG A 221 -36.68 -3.23 24.27
N PHE A 222 -37.95 -3.56 24.32
CA PHE A 222 -39.08 -2.65 24.27
C PHE A 222 -39.82 -2.66 25.62
N GLU A 223 -40.70 -1.68 25.88
CA GLU A 223 -41.44 -1.62 27.17
C GLU A 223 -42.49 -2.73 27.34
N GLY A 224 -42.90 -3.39 26.25
CA GLY A 224 -43.94 -4.41 26.25
C GLY A 224 -43.83 -5.38 25.09
N LYS A 225 -44.91 -6.11 24.79
CA LYS A 225 -44.82 -7.27 23.87
C LYS A 225 -44.39 -6.85 22.46
N VAL A 226 -43.33 -7.45 21.94
CA VAL A 226 -42.97 -7.28 20.53
C VAL A 226 -43.82 -8.18 19.63
N GLY A 227 -44.34 -7.62 18.52
CA GLY A 227 -45.19 -8.30 17.56
C GLY A 227 -44.85 -7.98 16.11
N ASP A 228 -45.12 -8.96 15.24
CA ASP A 228 -44.72 -9.10 13.82
C ASP A 228 -43.21 -9.01 13.56
N LEU A 229 -42.66 -10.08 12.99
CA LEU A 229 -41.25 -10.21 12.62
C LEU A 229 -41.08 -10.61 11.15
N SER A 230 -42.19 -10.78 10.42
CA SER A 230 -42.24 -11.57 9.19
C SER A 230 -41.45 -10.95 8.04
N ALA A 231 -41.45 -9.61 7.95
CA ALA A 231 -40.63 -8.83 7.02
C ALA A 231 -39.46 -8.09 7.72
N LEU A 232 -39.40 -8.08 9.06
CA LEU A 232 -38.57 -7.13 9.83
C LEU A 232 -37.09 -7.14 9.48
N LYS A 233 -36.52 -8.28 9.04
CA LYS A 233 -35.12 -8.35 8.63
C LYS A 233 -34.78 -7.37 7.49
N ASP A 234 -35.66 -7.22 6.52
CA ASP A 234 -35.37 -6.48 5.28
C ASP A 234 -35.60 -4.97 5.44
N HIS A 235 -36.18 -4.58 6.59
CA HIS A 235 -36.47 -3.20 7.02
C HIS A 235 -35.54 -2.73 8.16
N LEU A 236 -34.55 -3.54 8.54
CA LEU A 236 -33.54 -3.23 9.56
C LEU A 236 -32.16 -3.06 8.93
N GLU A 237 -31.44 -2.04 9.39
CA GLU A 237 -30.01 -1.88 9.14
C GLU A 237 -29.24 -1.85 10.46
N VAL A 238 -28.08 -2.49 10.47
CA VAL A 238 -27.06 -2.32 11.52
C VAL A 238 -25.79 -1.88 10.83
N GLN A 239 -25.17 -0.79 11.28
CA GLN A 239 -23.89 -0.29 10.76
C GLN A 239 -22.87 -0.18 11.90
N ALA A 240 -21.61 -0.53 11.64
CA ALA A 240 -20.48 -0.27 12.53
C ALA A 240 -19.55 0.77 11.86
N ASP A 241 -19.34 1.93 12.49
CA ASP A 241 -18.52 3.04 11.98
C ASP A 241 -18.79 3.41 10.49
N THR A 242 -20.08 3.49 10.08
CA THR A 242 -20.58 3.66 8.68
C THR A 242 -20.56 2.42 7.78
N THR A 243 -20.15 1.25 8.26
CA THR A 243 -20.12 0.00 7.48
C THR A 243 -21.35 -0.87 7.76
N PRO A 244 -22.23 -1.14 6.78
CA PRO A 244 -23.36 -2.05 6.97
C PRO A 244 -22.91 -3.46 7.36
N MET A 245 -23.49 -3.98 8.45
CA MET A 245 -23.19 -5.29 9.01
C MET A 245 -24.22 -6.31 8.52
N PRO A 246 -23.83 -7.45 7.90
CA PRO A 246 -24.81 -8.33 7.27
C PRO A 246 -25.64 -9.08 8.32
N ILE A 247 -26.95 -8.79 8.35
CA ILE A 247 -27.91 -9.44 9.24
C ILE A 247 -28.18 -10.88 8.75
N GLY A 248 -27.86 -11.87 9.58
CA GLY A 248 -28.19 -13.26 9.33
C GLY A 248 -29.68 -13.53 9.59
N SER A 249 -30.15 -13.24 10.82
CA SER A 249 -31.55 -13.46 11.22
C SER A 249 -32.01 -12.52 12.33
N VAL A 250 -33.31 -12.26 12.39
CA VAL A 250 -33.98 -11.53 13.48
C VAL A 250 -34.96 -12.48 14.17
N ARG A 251 -34.98 -12.50 15.50
CA ARG A 251 -35.90 -13.33 16.30
C ARG A 251 -36.24 -12.66 17.62
N THR A 252 -37.37 -13.00 18.21
CA THR A 252 -37.60 -12.73 19.65
C THR A 252 -36.72 -13.63 20.52
N VAL A 253 -36.27 -13.08 21.64
CA VAL A 253 -35.60 -13.83 22.73
C VAL A 253 -36.43 -13.86 23.99
N ASP A 254 -37.13 -12.76 24.27
CA ASP A 254 -38.08 -12.61 25.36
C ASP A 254 -39.41 -12.09 24.80
N ARG A 255 -40.43 -11.92 25.65
CA ARG A 255 -41.71 -11.30 25.25
C ARG A 255 -41.52 -9.87 24.72
N ASP A 256 -40.55 -9.15 25.26
CA ASP A 256 -40.28 -7.73 25.08
C ASP A 256 -39.00 -7.44 24.26
N SER A 257 -38.29 -8.47 23.78
CA SER A 257 -36.92 -8.30 23.28
C SER A 257 -36.66 -9.02 21.96
N LEU A 258 -36.07 -8.28 21.01
CA LEU A 258 -35.51 -8.78 19.76
C LEU A 258 -34.02 -9.10 19.92
N GLN A 259 -33.56 -10.13 19.21
CA GLN A 259 -32.16 -10.40 18.95
C GLN A 259 -31.91 -10.44 17.44
N ILE A 260 -31.09 -9.51 16.97
CA ILE A 260 -30.56 -9.46 15.61
C ILE A 260 -29.23 -10.21 15.65
N ASN A 261 -29.13 -11.28 14.86
CA ASN A 261 -27.92 -12.09 14.72
C ASN A 261 -27.20 -11.63 13.46
N LEU A 262 -26.04 -11.01 13.63
CA LEU A 262 -25.14 -10.66 12.55
C LEU A 262 -24.38 -11.90 12.10
N THR A 263 -24.05 -11.98 10.82
CA THR A 263 -23.13 -13.01 10.32
C THR A 263 -21.72 -12.72 10.79
N GLU A 264 -21.31 -11.44 10.79
CA GLU A 264 -19.98 -10.97 11.19
C GLU A 264 -19.96 -10.14 12.47
N PRO A 265 -18.84 -10.15 13.21
CA PRO A 265 -18.75 -9.51 14.50
C PRO A 265 -18.52 -8.01 14.35
N ILE A 266 -19.24 -7.23 15.14
CA ILE A 266 -18.87 -5.87 15.50
C ILE A 266 -17.69 -5.97 16.47
N GLN A 267 -16.66 -5.17 16.27
CA GLN A 267 -15.50 -5.10 17.18
C GLN A 267 -15.76 -4.18 18.37
N GLN A 268 -14.90 -4.29 19.39
CA GLN A 268 -14.87 -3.32 20.47
C GLN A 268 -14.72 -1.88 19.94
N SER A 269 -15.15 -0.89 20.74
CA SER A 269 -14.97 0.54 20.49
C SER A 269 -15.64 1.12 19.22
N GLN A 270 -16.16 0.29 18.31
CA GLN A 270 -16.93 0.75 17.15
C GLN A 270 -18.24 1.41 17.60
N GLN A 271 -18.63 2.50 16.93
CA GLN A 271 -19.97 3.06 17.06
C GLN A 271 -20.96 2.23 16.24
N VAL A 272 -22.04 1.81 16.87
CA VAL A 272 -23.02 0.89 16.26
C VAL A 272 -24.34 1.61 16.06
N ARG A 273 -24.69 1.88 14.81
CA ARG A 273 -25.96 2.49 14.41
C ARG A 273 -26.97 1.41 14.03
N PHE A 274 -28.18 1.52 14.54
CA PHE A 274 -29.32 0.65 14.27
C PHE A 274 -30.44 1.50 13.67
N SER A 275 -30.94 1.11 12.51
CA SER A 275 -32.04 1.78 11.83
C SER A 275 -33.19 0.81 11.57
N TYR A 276 -34.42 1.29 11.73
CA TYR A 276 -35.66 0.65 11.32
C TYR A 276 -36.47 1.68 10.53
N ASP A 277 -36.88 1.37 9.30
CA ASP A 277 -37.56 2.35 8.44
C ASP A 277 -39.00 2.70 8.85
N GLY A 278 -39.67 1.84 9.61
CA GLY A 278 -41.06 1.99 10.04
C GLY A 278 -42.07 1.11 9.28
N GLU A 279 -41.67 0.40 8.21
CA GLU A 279 -42.60 -0.22 7.25
C GLU A 279 -42.90 -1.71 7.50
N ALA A 280 -42.15 -2.40 8.36
CA ALA A 280 -42.32 -3.85 8.63
C ALA A 280 -43.52 -4.23 9.52
N GLY A 281 -44.37 -3.29 9.92
CA GLY A 281 -45.48 -3.54 10.84
C GLY A 281 -45.06 -3.90 12.28
N LEU A 282 -43.81 -3.63 12.66
CA LEU A 282 -43.29 -3.88 14.00
C LEU A 282 -44.16 -3.19 15.07
N THR A 283 -44.55 -3.94 16.09
CA THR A 283 -45.35 -3.41 17.21
C THR A 283 -44.69 -3.65 18.57
N ALA A 284 -44.88 -2.70 19.49
CA ALA A 284 -44.49 -2.79 20.89
C ALA A 284 -45.74 -2.53 21.77
N ASP A 285 -46.14 -3.55 22.53
CA ASP A 285 -47.40 -3.64 23.28
C ASP A 285 -48.66 -3.24 22.48
N GLY A 286 -48.65 -3.50 21.16
CA GLY A 286 -49.74 -3.21 20.25
C GLY A 286 -49.74 -1.78 19.67
N LYS A 287 -48.83 -0.90 20.09
CA LYS A 287 -48.52 0.34 19.35
C LYS A 287 -47.62 0.02 18.16
N ALA A 288 -47.82 0.69 17.03
CA ALA A 288 -46.87 0.65 15.93
C ALA A 288 -45.56 1.33 16.34
N VAL A 289 -44.44 0.68 16.08
CA VAL A 289 -43.11 1.26 16.28
C VAL A 289 -42.83 2.18 15.08
N PRO A 290 -42.49 3.47 15.29
CA PRO A 290 -42.18 4.40 14.21
C PRO A 290 -40.82 4.09 13.57
N LYS A 291 -40.41 4.89 12.58
CA LYS A 291 -39.02 4.92 12.12
C LYS A 291 -38.07 5.15 13.31
N ILE A 292 -37.03 4.32 13.44
CA ILE A 292 -35.99 4.42 14.48
C ILE A 292 -34.64 4.65 13.81
N ILE A 293 -33.83 5.56 14.35
CA ILE A 293 -32.37 5.54 14.19
C ILE A 293 -31.77 5.70 15.58
N ARG A 294 -30.91 4.78 16.00
CA ARG A 294 -30.35 4.70 17.35
C ARG A 294 -28.92 4.21 17.35
N PHE A 295 -28.15 4.62 18.35
CA PHE A 295 -26.85 4.00 18.63
C PHE A 295 -26.97 2.97 19.75
N ALA A 296 -26.33 1.82 19.56
CA ALA A 296 -26.26 0.76 20.57
C ALA A 296 -25.08 1.01 21.52
N GLN A 297 -25.24 0.64 22.79
CA GLN A 297 -24.09 0.40 23.66
C GLN A 297 -23.34 -0.83 23.13
N ASN A 298 -22.04 -0.69 22.87
CA ASN A 298 -21.23 -1.75 22.31
C ASN A 298 -20.37 -2.42 23.40
N ASP A 299 -20.83 -3.55 23.91
CA ASP A 299 -20.11 -4.35 24.92
C ASP A 299 -19.24 -5.45 24.26
N SER A 300 -19.03 -5.41 22.94
CA SER A 300 -18.21 -6.39 22.22
C SER A 300 -16.77 -6.40 22.71
N ALA A 301 -16.25 -7.60 22.98
CA ALA A 301 -14.84 -7.84 23.29
C ALA A 301 -14.02 -8.26 22.06
N HIS A 302 -14.62 -8.27 20.85
CA HIS A 302 -13.97 -8.74 19.65
C HIS A 302 -12.87 -7.77 19.15
N ARG A 303 -11.73 -8.32 18.74
CA ARG A 303 -10.53 -7.60 18.24
C ARG A 303 -10.17 -8.16 16.86
N LEU A 304 -9.86 -7.29 15.90
CA LEU A 304 -9.29 -7.72 14.64
C LEU A 304 -7.90 -8.33 14.87
N THR A 305 -7.73 -9.59 14.50
CA THR A 305 -6.53 -10.40 14.76
C THR A 305 -6.29 -11.33 13.59
N THR A 306 -5.03 -11.65 13.30
CA THR A 306 -4.72 -12.66 12.28
C THR A 306 -4.81 -14.08 12.83
N THR A 307 -4.93 -15.07 11.94
CA THR A 307 -4.95 -16.48 12.36
C THR A 307 -3.64 -16.98 12.99
N TRP A 308 -2.56 -16.18 12.91
CA TRP A 308 -1.28 -16.43 13.59
C TRP A 308 -1.20 -15.70 14.94
N GLY A 309 -1.76 -14.49 15.05
CA GLY A 309 -1.92 -13.78 16.32
C GLY A 309 -2.73 -14.60 17.34
N ASP A 310 -3.82 -15.22 16.89
CA ASP A 310 -4.63 -16.19 17.66
C ASP A 310 -3.81 -17.33 18.32
N LYS A 311 -2.61 -17.61 17.80
CA LYS A 311 -1.79 -18.80 18.12
C LYS A 311 -0.37 -18.47 18.58
N VAL A 312 -0.02 -17.20 18.76
CA VAL A 312 1.36 -16.79 19.05
C VAL A 312 1.85 -17.35 20.40
N ASP A 313 3.03 -17.99 20.42
CA ASP A 313 3.68 -18.31 21.70
C ASP A 313 4.35 -17.04 22.24
N THR A 314 3.62 -16.28 23.04
CA THR A 314 4.14 -15.06 23.71
C THR A 314 5.34 -15.31 24.61
N LYS A 315 5.71 -16.57 24.91
CA LYS A 315 6.94 -16.90 25.65
C LYS A 315 8.16 -17.02 24.73
N HIS A 316 7.98 -17.41 23.47
CA HIS A 316 9.05 -17.64 22.50
C HIS A 316 8.64 -17.24 21.06
N PRO A 317 8.15 -16.00 20.82
CA PRO A 317 7.72 -15.59 19.49
C PRO A 317 8.92 -15.45 18.54
N LEU A 318 8.69 -15.74 17.26
CA LEU A 318 9.71 -15.75 16.18
C LEU A 318 10.97 -16.56 16.58
N PRO A 319 10.85 -17.89 16.83
CA PRO A 319 11.94 -18.72 17.35
C PRO A 319 13.04 -19.06 16.32
N GLU A 320 12.90 -18.63 15.06
CA GLU A 320 13.84 -18.89 13.97
C GLU A 320 15.14 -18.07 14.10
N TYR A 321 16.22 -18.51 13.43
CA TYR A 321 17.47 -17.74 13.41
C TYR A 321 17.28 -16.45 12.55
N PRO A 322 17.62 -15.25 13.05
CA PRO A 322 17.29 -13.99 12.38
C PRO A 322 18.10 -13.67 11.11
N ARG A 323 19.27 -14.28 10.87
CA ARG A 323 20.13 -14.00 9.71
C ARG A 323 20.32 -15.24 8.81
N PRO A 324 19.42 -15.51 7.86
CA PRO A 324 19.47 -16.71 7.00
C PRO A 324 20.73 -16.84 6.12
N GLN A 325 21.44 -15.74 5.83
CA GLN A 325 22.70 -15.74 5.07
C GLN A 325 23.96 -15.80 5.95
N GLN A 326 23.82 -15.73 7.28
CA GLN A 326 24.95 -15.72 8.22
C GLN A 326 24.71 -16.66 9.42
N VAL A 327 24.23 -17.87 9.14
CA VAL A 327 23.78 -18.85 10.14
C VAL A 327 24.94 -19.34 11.02
N ARG A 328 24.75 -19.23 12.33
CA ARG A 328 25.64 -19.79 13.36
C ARG A 328 24.95 -20.88 14.16
N ALA A 329 25.65 -22.00 14.36
CA ALA A 329 25.10 -23.16 15.07
C ALA A 329 24.87 -22.95 16.59
N LYS A 330 25.48 -21.92 17.19
CA LYS A 330 25.27 -21.54 18.58
C LYS A 330 24.68 -20.14 18.63
N TRP A 331 23.52 -19.99 19.24
CA TRP A 331 22.87 -18.71 19.49
C TRP A 331 21.77 -18.91 20.55
N LYS A 332 21.15 -17.83 21.02
CA LYS A 332 19.98 -17.88 21.90
C LYS A 332 19.07 -16.69 21.60
N ASN A 333 17.83 -16.99 21.22
CA ASN A 333 16.75 -16.01 21.10
C ASN A 333 16.44 -15.38 22.47
N LEU A 334 16.20 -14.06 22.51
CA LEU A 334 15.87 -13.28 23.71
C LEU A 334 14.49 -12.62 23.64
N ASN A 335 13.66 -12.96 22.66
CA ASN A 335 12.25 -12.57 22.54
C ASN A 335 11.39 -13.10 23.73
N GLY A 336 10.09 -12.88 23.66
CA GLY A 336 9.13 -13.18 24.71
C GLY A 336 9.11 -12.10 25.79
N PRO A 337 8.73 -12.42 27.04
CA PRO A 337 8.52 -11.40 28.06
C PRO A 337 9.81 -10.66 28.47
N TRP A 338 9.75 -9.34 28.47
CA TRP A 338 10.67 -8.42 29.12
C TRP A 338 9.91 -7.66 30.21
N GLN A 339 10.63 -7.05 31.16
CA GLN A 339 10.07 -6.01 32.01
C GLN A 339 10.07 -4.68 31.25
N PHE A 340 9.08 -3.84 31.50
CA PHE A 340 8.86 -2.57 30.83
C PHE A 340 8.54 -1.47 31.85
N GLY A 341 8.84 -0.22 31.48
CA GLY A 341 8.31 0.97 32.16
C GLY A 341 8.55 2.22 31.32
N ALA A 342 7.58 3.14 31.35
CA ALA A 342 7.72 4.48 30.81
C ALA A 342 8.89 5.23 31.47
N ALA A 343 9.47 6.19 30.75
CA ALA A 343 10.59 7.01 31.21
C ALA A 343 10.35 8.49 30.90
N LYS A 344 11.11 9.38 31.55
CA LYS A 344 11.17 10.80 31.18
C LYS A 344 12.33 11.06 30.22
N LYS A 345 12.21 12.12 29.43
CA LYS A 345 13.28 12.59 28.54
C LYS A 345 14.60 12.76 29.30
N GLY A 346 15.62 12.01 28.88
CA GLY A 346 16.96 12.04 29.49
C GLY A 346 17.11 11.32 30.83
N GLU A 347 16.07 10.61 31.30
CA GLU A 347 16.15 9.76 32.49
C GLU A 347 17.22 8.66 32.32
N GLN A 348 17.80 8.20 33.43
CA GLN A 348 18.78 7.11 33.43
C GLN A 348 18.18 5.87 34.12
N PRO A 349 18.38 4.67 33.56
CA PRO A 349 17.75 3.46 34.09
C PRO A 349 18.30 3.05 35.46
N ALA A 350 17.40 2.59 36.34
CA ALA A 350 17.77 2.07 37.65
C ALA A 350 18.18 0.58 37.59
N PHE A 351 19.48 0.32 37.49
CA PHE A 351 20.04 -1.05 37.45
C PHE A 351 19.75 -1.87 38.72
N GLY A 352 19.64 -3.19 38.57
CA GLY A 352 19.35 -4.13 39.67
C GLY A 352 17.91 -4.09 40.20
N ARG A 353 17.04 -3.21 39.71
CA ARG A 353 15.62 -3.11 40.10
C ARG A 353 14.72 -3.73 39.04
N ASN A 354 13.53 -4.16 39.44
CA ASN A 354 12.49 -4.51 38.49
C ASN A 354 11.83 -3.23 37.96
N LEU A 355 11.33 -3.29 36.73
CA LEU A 355 10.33 -2.35 36.23
C LEU A 355 8.93 -2.93 36.51
N ASP A 356 7.93 -2.06 36.56
CA ASP A 356 6.60 -2.40 37.10
C ASP A 356 5.72 -3.19 36.11
N GLU A 357 5.97 -3.05 34.81
CA GLU A 357 5.17 -3.65 33.74
C GLU A 357 5.95 -4.73 32.97
N LYS A 358 5.29 -5.32 31.95
CA LYS A 358 5.87 -6.31 31.05
C LYS A 358 5.44 -6.04 29.62
N ILE A 359 6.33 -6.36 28.69
CA ILE A 359 6.08 -6.32 27.25
C ILE A 359 6.56 -7.61 26.59
N ILE A 360 5.87 -8.05 25.54
CA ILE A 360 6.32 -9.18 24.71
C ILE A 360 7.19 -8.67 23.57
N VAL A 361 8.51 -8.86 23.69
CA VAL A 361 9.45 -8.54 22.60
C VAL A 361 9.37 -9.66 21.54
N PRO A 362 9.34 -9.34 20.23
CA PRO A 362 9.64 -8.04 19.65
C PRO A 362 8.39 -7.34 19.07
N PHE A 363 7.29 -7.26 19.81
CA PHE A 363 6.10 -6.53 19.34
C PHE A 363 6.16 -5.05 19.78
N PRO A 364 5.82 -4.07 18.91
CA PRO A 364 5.85 -2.64 19.24
C PRO A 364 4.95 -2.28 20.42
N VAL A 365 5.27 -1.21 21.16
CA VAL A 365 4.53 -0.81 22.38
C VAL A 365 3.03 -0.63 22.10
N GLU A 366 2.70 -0.01 20.97
CA GLU A 366 1.35 0.28 20.50
C GLU A 366 0.55 -0.96 20.06
N SER A 367 1.22 -2.08 19.77
CA SER A 367 0.57 -3.28 19.22
C SER A 367 -0.15 -4.14 20.27
N GLN A 368 -1.22 -4.84 19.85
CA GLN A 368 -1.96 -5.75 20.72
C GLN A 368 -1.08 -6.89 21.28
N LEU A 369 -0.20 -7.46 20.45
CA LEU A 369 0.65 -8.58 20.85
C LEU A 369 1.77 -8.22 21.83
N SER A 370 2.07 -6.93 22.03
CA SER A 370 2.99 -6.46 23.06
C SER A 370 2.41 -6.59 24.48
N GLY A 371 1.08 -6.45 24.58
CA GLY A 371 0.33 -6.39 25.83
C GLY A 371 0.24 -4.99 26.48
N LEU A 372 0.62 -3.92 25.78
CA LEU A 372 0.59 -2.54 26.32
C LEU A 372 -0.40 -1.60 25.61
N GLU A 373 -0.53 -1.70 24.27
CA GLU A 373 -1.55 -0.98 23.46
C GLU A 373 -1.61 0.54 23.71
N ARG A 374 -0.44 1.19 23.84
CA ARG A 374 -0.34 2.65 24.03
C ARG A 374 0.96 3.21 23.50
N HIS A 375 0.99 4.52 23.28
CA HIS A 375 2.17 5.25 22.86
C HIS A 375 3.03 5.71 24.04
N GLU A 376 4.36 5.70 23.87
CA GLU A 376 5.37 6.14 24.86
C GLU A 376 6.57 6.78 24.15
N ASP A 377 6.82 8.10 24.32
CA ASP A 377 8.00 8.79 23.73
C ASP A 377 9.35 8.20 24.20
N HIS A 378 9.39 7.76 25.46
CA HIS A 378 10.59 7.39 26.18
C HIS A 378 10.31 6.19 27.09
N MET A 379 11.14 5.16 27.02
CA MET A 379 10.84 3.87 27.66
C MET A 379 12.09 3.08 28.06
N PHE A 380 11.95 2.20 29.06
CA PHE A 380 12.97 1.23 29.44
C PHE A 380 12.47 -0.21 29.31
N TYR A 381 13.30 -1.05 28.70
CA TYR A 381 13.18 -2.50 28.65
C TYR A 381 14.21 -3.15 29.56
N ARG A 382 13.85 -4.23 30.25
CA ARG A 382 14.79 -5.02 31.06
C ARG A 382 14.59 -6.53 30.93
N LYS A 383 15.69 -7.28 30.76
CA LYS A 383 15.72 -8.75 30.84
C LYS A 383 16.89 -9.25 31.66
N LEU A 384 16.66 -10.34 32.40
CA LEU A 384 17.73 -11.15 32.99
C LEU A 384 18.00 -12.37 32.12
N VAL A 385 19.26 -12.61 31.74
CA VAL A 385 19.63 -13.68 30.81
C VAL A 385 20.80 -14.53 31.32
N ASP A 386 20.64 -15.85 31.28
CA ASP A 386 21.76 -16.78 31.47
C ASP A 386 22.52 -17.01 30.16
N VAL A 387 23.84 -16.76 30.21
CA VAL A 387 24.81 -17.15 29.18
C VAL A 387 25.14 -18.64 29.33
N PRO A 388 24.91 -19.48 28.31
CA PRO A 388 25.17 -20.92 28.41
C PRO A 388 26.62 -21.24 28.80
N LYS A 389 26.81 -21.99 29.89
CA LYS A 389 28.14 -22.34 30.43
C LYS A 389 29.03 -23.09 29.41
N SER A 390 28.42 -23.78 28.45
CA SER A 390 29.07 -24.49 27.34
C SER A 390 29.73 -23.57 26.31
N TRP A 391 29.34 -22.30 26.23
CA TRP A 391 29.92 -21.32 25.30
C TRP A 391 31.29 -20.79 25.75
N LYS A 392 31.69 -20.99 27.02
CA LYS A 392 33.03 -20.65 27.56
C LYS A 392 33.48 -19.18 27.39
N ILE A 393 32.54 -18.26 27.18
CA ILE A 393 32.78 -16.82 26.99
C ILE A 393 33.82 -16.25 27.96
N GLY A 394 34.78 -15.48 27.44
CA GLY A 394 35.79 -14.74 28.21
C GLY A 394 36.82 -15.58 28.98
N LYS A 395 36.74 -16.92 28.96
CA LYS A 395 37.66 -17.79 29.71
C LYS A 395 38.95 -18.03 28.95
N SER A 396 40.07 -17.55 29.50
CA SER A 396 41.40 -17.91 29.01
C SER A 396 41.74 -19.35 29.38
N GLY A 397 42.14 -20.14 28.37
CA GLY A 397 42.96 -21.32 28.58
C GLY A 397 44.43 -20.94 28.76
N ARG A 398 45.34 -21.92 28.76
CA ARG A 398 46.82 -21.69 28.70
C ARG A 398 47.30 -21.09 27.36
N SER A 399 46.42 -20.44 26.59
CA SER A 399 46.61 -20.13 25.16
C SER A 399 46.11 -18.75 24.71
N GLY A 400 45.69 -17.87 25.62
CA GLY A 400 45.05 -16.60 25.29
C GLY A 400 43.52 -16.63 25.45
N LYS A 401 42.88 -15.51 25.07
CA LYS A 401 41.46 -15.20 25.33
C LYS A 401 40.50 -16.24 24.73
N GLY A 402 39.35 -16.45 25.37
CA GLY A 402 38.28 -17.33 24.89
C GLY A 402 37.25 -16.60 24.00
N ASP A 403 36.23 -17.33 23.56
CA ASP A 403 35.10 -16.83 22.74
C ASP A 403 34.52 -15.51 23.29
N ARG A 404 34.14 -14.61 22.38
CA ARG A 404 33.42 -13.35 22.66
C ARG A 404 31.91 -13.57 22.55
N LEU A 405 31.11 -12.66 23.08
CA LEU A 405 29.65 -12.70 23.06
C LEU A 405 29.08 -11.44 22.42
N LYS A 406 28.43 -11.60 21.27
CA LYS A 406 27.67 -10.52 20.63
C LYS A 406 26.21 -10.56 21.12
N LEU A 407 25.65 -9.39 21.39
CA LEU A 407 24.22 -9.14 21.58
C LEU A 407 23.74 -8.33 20.37
N ASN A 408 22.67 -8.78 19.71
CA ASN A 408 22.25 -8.26 18.42
C ASN A 408 20.76 -7.93 18.47
N PHE A 409 20.38 -6.88 17.74
CA PHE A 409 19.02 -6.40 17.57
C PHE A 409 18.73 -6.31 16.08
N GLY A 410 17.57 -6.82 15.62
CA GLY A 410 17.17 -6.69 14.21
C GLY A 410 16.82 -5.26 13.82
N ALA A 411 16.16 -4.53 14.73
CA ALA A 411 15.82 -3.12 14.67
C ALA A 411 15.25 -2.69 16.04
N VAL A 412 15.37 -1.40 16.37
CA VAL A 412 14.72 -0.77 17.53
C VAL A 412 14.35 0.65 17.12
N ASP A 413 13.06 0.98 17.07
CA ASP A 413 12.61 2.32 16.65
C ASP A 413 12.55 3.26 17.88
N TYR A 414 13.25 4.41 17.94
CA TYR A 414 14.13 5.00 16.93
C TYR A 414 15.58 5.17 17.43
N GLN A 415 15.75 5.65 18.67
CA GLN A 415 17.05 5.82 19.32
C GLN A 415 17.17 4.82 20.47
N ALA A 416 18.17 3.94 20.42
CA ALA A 416 18.39 2.89 21.40
C ALA A 416 19.74 3.03 22.10
N THR A 417 19.73 3.03 23.44
CA THR A 417 20.95 2.89 24.26
C THR A 417 20.89 1.57 25.03
N VAL A 418 21.96 0.78 24.96
CA VAL A 418 22.02 -0.56 25.55
C VAL A 418 23.04 -0.61 26.69
N TRP A 419 22.62 -1.12 27.84
CA TRP A 419 23.46 -1.40 29.00
C TRP A 419 23.45 -2.89 29.35
N VAL A 420 24.62 -3.41 29.71
CA VAL A 420 24.76 -4.74 30.31
C VAL A 420 25.40 -4.59 31.69
N ASN A 421 24.68 -5.05 32.73
CA ASN A 421 25.07 -4.96 34.13
C ASN A 421 25.48 -3.53 34.58
N GLY A 422 24.79 -2.50 34.07
CA GLY A 422 25.08 -1.08 34.36
C GLY A 422 26.16 -0.43 33.50
N LYS A 423 26.86 -1.18 32.65
CA LYS A 423 27.84 -0.64 31.70
C LYS A 423 27.18 -0.42 30.34
N LYS A 424 27.26 0.80 29.79
CA LYS A 424 26.82 1.09 28.41
C LYS A 424 27.69 0.28 27.42
N VAL A 425 27.06 -0.39 26.47
CA VAL A 425 27.73 -1.27 25.48
C VAL A 425 27.45 -0.89 24.02
N ALA A 426 26.34 -0.19 23.74
CA ALA A 426 26.03 0.33 22.41
C ALA A 426 25.05 1.51 22.49
N GLU A 427 25.07 2.33 21.44
CA GLU A 427 24.08 3.33 21.07
C GLU A 427 23.77 3.14 19.57
N HIS A 428 22.51 3.32 19.18
CA HIS A 428 22.05 3.23 17.79
C HIS A 428 20.92 4.23 17.53
N THR A 429 20.86 4.75 16.31
CA THR A 429 19.79 5.63 15.82
C THR A 429 19.38 5.11 14.45
N GLY A 430 18.11 4.72 14.30
CA GLY A 430 17.56 4.21 13.06
C GLY A 430 16.52 3.13 13.30
N GLY A 431 15.30 3.34 12.80
CA GLY A 431 14.16 2.47 13.10
C GLY A 431 14.19 1.11 12.43
N TYR A 432 15.05 0.91 11.43
CA TYR A 432 14.87 -0.15 10.43
C TYR A 432 16.13 -0.97 10.12
N THR A 433 17.23 -0.72 10.84
CA THR A 433 18.52 -1.37 10.57
C THR A 433 19.03 -2.14 11.78
N ALA A 434 19.69 -3.28 11.54
CA ALA A 434 20.21 -4.12 12.60
C ALA A 434 21.49 -3.55 13.19
N PHE A 435 21.73 -3.79 14.49
CA PHE A 435 22.98 -3.41 15.15
C PHE A 435 23.43 -4.45 16.19
N THR A 436 24.72 -4.39 16.54
CA THR A 436 25.38 -5.40 17.37
C THR A 436 26.28 -4.75 18.42
N ALA A 437 26.23 -5.28 19.65
CA ALA A 437 27.08 -4.90 20.77
C ALA A 437 27.96 -6.09 21.21
N ASP A 438 29.25 -5.85 21.45
CA ASP A 438 30.11 -6.84 22.08
C ASP A 438 30.05 -6.72 23.61
N ILE A 439 29.33 -7.65 24.25
CA ILE A 439 29.01 -7.55 25.68
C ILE A 439 29.99 -8.31 26.57
N THR A 440 31.02 -8.95 25.98
CA THR A 440 31.98 -9.83 26.66
C THR A 440 32.59 -9.18 27.91
N ASP A 441 33.05 -7.94 27.78
CA ASP A 441 33.75 -7.17 28.81
C ASP A 441 32.78 -6.38 29.72
N ALA A 442 31.49 -6.70 29.67
CA ALA A 442 30.44 -6.22 30.59
C ALA A 442 29.81 -7.36 31.41
N LEU A 443 30.21 -8.62 31.19
CA LEU A 443 29.63 -9.78 31.87
C LEU A 443 30.07 -9.92 33.33
N LYS A 444 29.11 -10.23 34.20
CA LYS A 444 29.37 -10.76 35.55
C LYS A 444 29.93 -12.18 35.43
N ALA A 445 30.97 -12.49 36.19
CA ALA A 445 31.63 -13.80 36.17
C ALA A 445 30.73 -15.00 36.58
N ARG A 446 29.61 -14.73 37.27
CA ARG A 446 28.62 -15.72 37.71
C ARG A 446 27.22 -15.07 37.76
N GLY A 447 26.19 -15.90 37.63
CA GLY A 447 24.78 -15.49 37.72
C GLY A 447 24.21 -14.96 36.40
N PRO A 448 22.91 -14.58 36.40
CA PRO A 448 22.27 -13.98 35.25
C PRO A 448 22.85 -12.60 34.95
N GLN A 449 22.85 -12.25 33.68
CA GLN A 449 23.29 -10.96 33.16
C GLN A 449 22.06 -10.07 33.02
N GLU A 450 22.17 -8.83 33.45
CA GLU A 450 21.12 -7.84 33.31
C GLU A 450 21.33 -7.06 32.02
N ILE A 451 20.34 -7.10 31.12
CA ILE A 451 20.28 -6.25 29.92
C ILE A 451 19.21 -5.20 30.19
N VAL A 452 19.55 -3.93 29.96
CA VAL A 452 18.62 -2.82 29.92
C VAL A 452 18.75 -2.11 28.57
N VAL A 453 17.63 -1.79 27.95
CA VAL A 453 17.58 -0.94 26.74
C VAL A 453 16.71 0.26 27.06
N GLY A 454 17.26 1.46 26.87
CA GLY A 454 16.49 2.70 26.87
C GLY A 454 16.19 3.08 25.43
N VAL A 455 14.93 3.37 25.13
CA VAL A 455 14.48 3.74 23.79
C VAL A 455 13.83 5.12 23.83
N THR A 456 14.01 5.87 22.74
CA THR A 456 13.32 7.13 22.47
C THR A 456 12.84 7.12 21.03
N ASP A 457 11.56 7.42 20.85
CA ASP A 457 10.91 7.60 19.55
C ASP A 457 9.75 8.57 19.74
N THR A 458 9.80 9.71 19.06
CA THR A 458 8.78 10.77 19.22
C THR A 458 7.91 10.93 17.97
N GLY A 459 8.02 10.04 16.98
CA GLY A 459 7.26 10.11 15.72
C GLY A 459 7.37 11.48 15.01
N GLY A 460 8.51 12.17 15.16
CA GLY A 460 8.65 13.60 14.87
C GLY A 460 9.26 13.93 13.50
N ALA A 461 9.30 15.22 13.17
CA ALA A 461 10.05 15.68 11.99
C ALA A 461 11.54 15.27 12.07
N ASP A 462 12.16 15.14 10.89
CA ASP A 462 13.57 14.76 10.71
C ASP A 462 13.94 13.32 11.12
N GLN A 463 12.93 12.45 11.21
CA GLN A 463 13.06 11.01 11.43
C GLN A 463 12.49 10.23 10.22
N PRO A 464 13.24 9.28 9.64
CA PRO A 464 12.68 8.25 8.76
C PRO A 464 11.66 7.40 9.52
N MET A 465 10.40 7.38 9.07
CA MET A 465 9.28 6.75 9.80
C MET A 465 8.29 5.99 8.90
N GLY A 466 8.41 6.08 7.57
CA GLY A 466 7.47 5.47 6.65
C GLY A 466 6.07 6.08 6.79
N LYS A 467 5.05 5.23 6.95
CA LYS A 467 3.64 5.62 7.15
C LYS A 467 3.20 5.64 8.62
N GLN A 468 4.12 5.68 9.58
CA GLN A 468 3.77 5.78 11.01
C GLN A 468 3.19 7.15 11.35
N SER A 469 2.22 7.18 12.29
CA SER A 469 1.67 8.41 12.86
C SER A 469 1.23 8.19 14.32
N THR A 470 1.44 9.21 15.16
CA THR A 470 0.83 9.32 16.50
C THR A 470 -0.66 9.64 16.46
N ASN A 471 -1.16 10.10 15.31
CA ASN A 471 -2.57 10.34 15.01
C ASN A 471 -2.90 9.69 13.66
N PRO A 472 -3.14 8.36 13.63
CA PRO A 472 -3.37 7.61 12.41
C PRO A 472 -4.66 8.03 11.70
N GLY A 473 -4.70 7.84 10.39
CA GLY A 473 -5.83 8.20 9.54
C GLY A 473 -5.43 8.35 8.06
N GLY A 474 -6.40 8.16 7.17
CA GLY A 474 -6.17 8.27 5.74
C GLY A 474 -5.30 7.13 5.20
N ILE A 475 -4.05 7.44 4.88
CA ILE A 475 -3.00 6.52 4.41
C ILE A 475 -1.81 6.42 5.39
N PHE A 476 -1.94 6.95 6.59
CA PHE A 476 -0.95 6.84 7.67
C PHE A 476 -1.55 6.02 8.81
N TYR A 477 -0.75 5.15 9.41
CA TYR A 477 -1.20 4.09 10.31
C TYR A 477 -0.52 4.19 11.68
N THR A 478 -0.99 3.41 12.65
CA THR A 478 -0.52 3.44 14.04
C THR A 478 1.00 3.27 14.15
N GLN A 479 1.66 4.16 14.90
CA GLN A 479 3.10 4.08 15.18
C GLN A 479 3.52 2.73 15.81
N SER A 480 4.78 2.35 15.62
CA SER A 480 5.37 1.07 16.02
C SER A 480 6.72 1.29 16.73
N SER A 481 6.68 1.93 17.90
CA SER A 481 7.87 2.27 18.66
C SER A 481 8.48 1.07 19.39
N GLY A 482 9.78 1.16 19.71
CA GLY A 482 10.47 0.20 20.57
C GLY A 482 11.15 -0.96 19.85
N ILE A 483 11.31 -2.07 20.55
CA ILE A 483 12.03 -3.25 20.03
C ILE A 483 11.09 -4.08 19.15
N TRP A 484 11.01 -3.75 17.86
CA TRP A 484 10.09 -4.40 16.91
C TRP A 484 10.71 -5.54 16.07
N GLN A 485 12.01 -5.82 16.18
CA GLN A 485 12.59 -7.04 15.61
C GLN A 485 13.37 -7.88 16.63
N THR A 486 13.63 -9.14 16.26
CA THR A 486 14.19 -10.15 17.17
C THR A 486 15.49 -9.70 17.83
N VAL A 487 15.61 -9.99 19.12
CA VAL A 487 16.83 -9.80 19.91
C VAL A 487 17.47 -11.15 20.18
N TRP A 488 18.78 -11.30 19.95
CA TRP A 488 19.48 -12.55 20.21
C TRP A 488 20.93 -12.35 20.63
N MET A 489 21.50 -13.37 21.29
CA MET A 489 22.94 -13.40 21.59
C MET A 489 23.61 -14.65 21.02
N GLU A 490 24.88 -14.52 20.65
CA GLU A 490 25.66 -15.60 20.03
C GLU A 490 27.15 -15.54 20.41
N PRO A 491 27.80 -16.69 20.68
CA PRO A 491 29.23 -16.77 20.90
C PRO A 491 29.96 -16.70 19.56
N VAL A 492 30.97 -15.85 19.47
CA VAL A 492 31.85 -15.73 18.29
C VAL A 492 33.31 -15.95 18.69
N ALA A 493 34.15 -16.35 17.74
CA ALA A 493 35.59 -16.49 17.99
C ALA A 493 36.24 -15.11 18.21
N GLN A 494 37.51 -15.05 18.67
CA GLN A 494 38.15 -13.76 18.98
C GLN A 494 38.32 -12.88 17.72
N ALA A 495 38.70 -13.48 16.60
CA ALA A 495 38.54 -12.89 15.27
C ALA A 495 37.37 -13.61 14.61
N SER A 496 36.29 -12.88 14.34
CA SER A 496 35.00 -13.39 13.85
C SER A 496 34.58 -12.71 12.55
N ILE A 497 33.78 -13.41 11.75
CA ILE A 497 33.11 -12.81 10.60
C ILE A 497 32.00 -11.91 11.12
N ASP A 498 32.12 -10.60 10.88
CA ASP A 498 31.13 -9.60 11.27
C ASP A 498 30.08 -9.45 10.16
N ASP A 499 30.49 -9.61 8.89
CA ASP A 499 29.62 -9.54 7.72
C ASP A 499 30.22 -10.31 6.52
N VAL A 500 29.40 -10.71 5.53
CA VAL A 500 29.88 -11.30 4.26
C VAL A 500 29.10 -10.71 3.09
N VAL A 501 29.80 -9.92 2.27
CA VAL A 501 29.23 -9.31 1.06
C VAL A 501 29.51 -10.21 -0.15
N THR A 502 28.48 -10.48 -0.92
CA THR A 502 28.46 -11.36 -2.10
C THR A 502 27.82 -10.68 -3.31
N THR A 503 28.49 -10.73 -4.46
CA THR A 503 27.99 -10.12 -5.70
C THR A 503 28.20 -11.08 -6.87
N PRO A 504 27.14 -11.59 -7.52
CA PRO A 504 27.26 -12.50 -8.66
C PRO A 504 27.63 -11.75 -9.95
N ASP A 505 28.42 -12.42 -10.78
CA ASP A 505 28.75 -12.03 -12.16
C ASP A 505 28.46 -13.23 -13.06
N ILE A 506 27.41 -13.13 -13.87
CA ILE A 506 26.93 -14.24 -14.70
C ILE A 506 27.71 -14.36 -16.01
N ASP A 507 28.38 -13.32 -16.49
CA ASP A 507 29.16 -13.34 -17.72
C ASP A 507 30.51 -14.04 -17.49
N THR A 508 31.13 -13.84 -16.32
CA THR A 508 32.34 -14.60 -15.92
C THR A 508 32.03 -15.92 -15.21
N GLY A 509 30.79 -16.10 -14.73
CA GLY A 509 30.37 -17.29 -13.96
C GLY A 509 31.05 -17.34 -12.59
N THR A 510 31.13 -16.21 -11.90
CA THR A 510 31.82 -16.08 -10.61
C THR A 510 30.99 -15.32 -9.57
N LEU A 511 31.25 -15.60 -8.30
CA LEU A 511 30.72 -14.86 -7.16
C LEU A 511 31.89 -14.08 -6.53
N ALA A 512 31.80 -12.76 -6.47
CA ALA A 512 32.66 -11.98 -5.60
C ALA A 512 32.25 -12.24 -4.14
N VAL A 513 33.20 -12.57 -3.26
CA VAL A 513 32.94 -12.82 -1.83
C VAL A 513 33.92 -12.02 -1.00
N THR A 514 33.42 -11.18 -0.08
CA THR A 514 34.23 -10.42 0.88
C THR A 514 33.72 -10.67 2.30
N ALA A 515 34.40 -11.55 3.04
CA ALA A 515 34.14 -11.69 4.47
C ALA A 515 34.87 -10.57 5.24
N ARG A 516 34.07 -9.73 5.91
CA ARG A 516 34.52 -8.60 6.73
C ARG A 516 34.71 -9.04 8.18
N SER A 517 35.77 -8.54 8.80
CA SER A 517 36.14 -8.84 10.18
C SER A 517 37.04 -7.74 10.73
N ASP A 518 36.57 -6.97 11.69
CA ASP A 518 37.33 -5.87 12.29
C ASP A 518 38.43 -6.39 13.24
N ASP A 519 38.16 -7.51 13.91
CA ASP A 519 39.09 -8.19 14.82
C ASP A 519 40.14 -9.09 14.11
N ALA A 520 40.09 -9.22 12.78
CA ALA A 520 41.01 -10.08 12.02
C ALA A 520 42.41 -9.46 11.84
N SER A 521 43.46 -10.23 12.16
CA SER A 521 44.83 -9.81 11.85
C SER A 521 45.11 -9.84 10.34
N GLY A 522 46.15 -9.12 9.90
CA GLY A 522 46.64 -9.18 8.52
C GLY A 522 47.15 -10.56 8.05
N ARG A 523 47.13 -11.59 8.91
CA ARG A 523 47.42 -13.00 8.56
C ARG A 523 46.16 -13.85 8.44
N ALA A 524 45.00 -13.34 8.83
CA ALA A 524 43.74 -14.06 8.82
C ALA A 524 43.37 -14.53 7.40
N ARG A 525 42.85 -15.74 7.31
CA ARG A 525 42.48 -16.40 6.05
C ARG A 525 41.01 -16.75 6.03
N VAL A 526 40.39 -16.50 4.89
CA VAL A 526 39.01 -16.87 4.57
C VAL A 526 39.03 -18.02 3.59
N GLU A 527 38.19 -19.02 3.82
CA GLU A 527 37.83 -20.08 2.90
C GLU A 527 36.32 -19.99 2.64
N ALA A 528 35.91 -19.90 1.37
CA ALA A 528 34.51 -19.88 0.96
C ALA A 528 34.24 -21.04 -0.01
N VAL A 529 33.14 -21.77 0.20
CA VAL A 529 32.77 -22.97 -0.56
C VAL A 529 31.30 -22.88 -0.98
N ALA A 530 31.04 -22.92 -2.29
CA ALA A 530 29.69 -22.98 -2.84
C ALA A 530 29.26 -24.42 -3.12
N ARG A 531 27.99 -24.75 -2.86
CA ARG A 531 27.41 -26.07 -3.13
C ARG A 531 26.08 -25.98 -3.86
N ASP A 532 25.81 -26.94 -4.73
CA ASP A 532 24.49 -27.13 -5.32
C ASP A 532 23.47 -27.67 -4.30
N LYS A 533 22.19 -27.70 -4.68
CA LYS A 533 21.08 -28.22 -3.85
C LYS A 533 21.20 -29.71 -3.46
N HIS A 534 22.22 -30.42 -3.97
CA HIS A 534 22.54 -31.80 -3.63
C HIS A 534 23.81 -31.90 -2.74
N GLY A 535 24.33 -30.76 -2.26
CA GLY A 535 25.50 -30.65 -1.38
C GLY A 535 26.85 -30.78 -2.08
N LYS A 536 26.86 -30.97 -3.41
CA LYS A 536 28.09 -31.13 -4.19
C LYS A 536 28.77 -29.76 -4.33
N VAL A 537 30.07 -29.72 -4.05
CA VAL A 537 30.88 -28.51 -4.22
C VAL A 537 30.94 -28.11 -5.69
N VAL A 538 30.48 -26.90 -6.00
CA VAL A 538 30.55 -26.28 -7.33
C VAL A 538 31.64 -25.22 -7.44
N GLY A 539 32.08 -24.66 -6.30
CA GLY A 539 33.12 -23.65 -6.23
C GLY A 539 33.88 -23.68 -4.90
N ARG A 540 35.15 -23.28 -4.93
CA ARG A 540 35.95 -22.97 -3.73
C ARG A 540 36.93 -21.84 -4.01
N VAL A 541 37.09 -20.94 -3.05
CA VAL A 541 38.16 -19.93 -3.04
C VAL A 541 38.77 -19.81 -1.64
N SER A 542 40.02 -19.36 -1.54
CA SER A 542 40.63 -19.01 -0.26
C SER A 542 41.59 -17.84 -0.42
N GLY A 543 41.66 -16.96 0.58
CA GLY A 543 42.45 -15.73 0.50
C GLY A 543 42.58 -15.03 1.85
N PRO A 544 43.16 -13.81 1.89
CA PRO A 544 43.14 -12.98 3.10
C PRO A 544 41.72 -12.52 3.44
N ALA A 545 41.46 -12.27 4.73
CA ALA A 545 40.23 -11.58 5.18
C ALA A 545 40.20 -10.12 4.67
N ASN A 546 39.02 -9.48 4.69
CA ASN A 546 38.82 -8.08 4.30
C ASN A 546 39.28 -7.75 2.86
N LYS A 547 39.26 -8.74 1.96
CA LYS A 547 39.57 -8.59 0.53
C LYS A 547 38.54 -9.35 -0.31
N LYS A 548 38.23 -8.80 -1.50
CA LYS A 548 37.38 -9.43 -2.50
C LYS A 548 38.06 -10.71 -3.02
N LEU A 549 37.41 -11.84 -2.82
CA LEU A 549 37.79 -13.15 -3.36
C LEU A 549 36.86 -13.48 -4.54
N THR A 550 37.38 -14.11 -5.59
CA THR A 550 36.58 -14.55 -6.74
C THR A 550 36.32 -16.05 -6.64
N LEU A 551 35.09 -16.43 -6.33
CA LEU A 551 34.63 -17.81 -6.19
C LEU A 551 34.06 -18.29 -7.54
N PRO A 552 34.69 -19.24 -8.25
CA PRO A 552 34.16 -19.73 -9.53
C PRO A 552 32.91 -20.60 -9.33
N VAL A 553 31.88 -20.40 -10.15
CA VAL A 553 30.62 -21.17 -10.16
C VAL A 553 30.37 -21.68 -11.58
N ALA A 554 31.21 -22.61 -12.03
CA ALA A 554 31.17 -23.13 -13.40
C ALA A 554 29.86 -23.86 -13.71
N LYS A 555 29.25 -23.58 -14.87
CA LYS A 555 27.92 -24.06 -15.26
C LYS A 555 26.83 -23.66 -14.25
N GLN A 556 26.79 -22.38 -13.93
CA GLN A 556 25.79 -21.76 -13.08
C GLN A 556 24.34 -22.12 -13.50
N HIS A 557 23.51 -22.35 -12.50
CA HIS A 557 22.06 -22.40 -12.57
C HIS A 557 21.58 -21.04 -12.09
N LEU A 558 20.96 -20.27 -12.98
CA LEU A 558 20.61 -18.88 -12.68
C LEU A 558 19.34 -18.79 -11.83
N TRP A 559 19.31 -17.83 -10.92
CA TRP A 559 18.13 -17.49 -10.14
C TRP A 559 17.16 -16.64 -10.97
N SER A 560 15.87 -16.91 -10.84
CA SER A 560 14.78 -16.13 -11.46
C SER A 560 13.46 -16.34 -10.70
N PRO A 561 12.41 -15.53 -10.97
CA PRO A 561 11.09 -15.75 -10.37
C PRO A 561 10.46 -17.13 -10.67
N ASP A 562 10.75 -17.72 -11.82
CA ASP A 562 10.20 -19.03 -12.22
C ASP A 562 11.09 -20.21 -11.79
N ASP A 563 12.38 -19.96 -11.57
CA ASP A 563 13.37 -20.92 -11.08
C ASP A 563 14.28 -20.25 -10.04
N PRO A 564 13.84 -20.15 -8.77
CA PRO A 564 14.56 -19.44 -7.70
C PRO A 564 15.70 -20.29 -7.14
N TYR A 565 16.67 -20.61 -8.00
CA TYR A 565 17.78 -21.47 -7.64
C TYR A 565 18.76 -20.77 -6.68
N LEU A 566 18.97 -21.37 -5.50
CA LEU A 566 19.93 -20.92 -4.50
C LEU A 566 21.03 -21.96 -4.29
N TYR A 567 22.26 -21.47 -4.14
CA TYR A 567 23.43 -22.25 -3.76
C TYR A 567 23.72 -22.07 -2.27
N ASP A 568 24.11 -23.14 -1.56
CA ASP A 568 24.62 -23.01 -0.20
C ASP A 568 26.04 -22.42 -0.23
N LEU A 569 26.37 -21.57 0.74
CA LEU A 569 27.67 -20.94 0.92
C LEU A 569 28.21 -21.17 2.33
N ASP A 570 29.26 -21.98 2.46
CA ASP A 570 30.03 -22.13 3.70
C ASP A 570 31.17 -21.10 3.71
N VAL A 571 31.24 -20.23 4.74
CA VAL A 571 32.35 -19.27 4.92
C VAL A 571 33.05 -19.51 6.25
N LYS A 572 34.38 -19.61 6.20
CA LYS A 572 35.24 -19.93 7.35
C LYS A 572 36.40 -18.95 7.43
N LEU A 573 36.50 -18.25 8.56
CA LEU A 573 37.64 -17.39 8.92
C LEU A 573 38.57 -18.14 9.87
N VAL A 574 39.88 -18.04 9.64
CA VAL A 574 40.93 -18.61 10.51
C VAL A 574 41.99 -17.55 10.78
N ASP A 575 42.26 -17.28 12.04
CA ASP A 575 43.36 -16.41 12.46
C ASP A 575 44.13 -17.02 13.64
N GLY A 576 45.29 -17.62 13.34
CA GLY A 576 46.10 -18.36 14.30
C GLY A 576 45.34 -19.56 14.91
N ARG A 577 44.79 -19.37 16.12
CA ARG A 577 43.93 -20.35 16.82
C ARG A 577 42.45 -19.94 16.84
N SER A 578 42.11 -18.72 16.45
CA SER A 578 40.74 -18.31 16.19
C SER A 578 40.24 -19.05 14.97
N THR A 579 39.03 -19.59 15.02
CA THR A 579 38.35 -20.15 13.84
C THR A 579 36.88 -19.87 13.99
N ASP A 580 36.34 -19.17 13.00
CA ASP A 580 34.95 -18.79 12.94
C ASP A 580 34.28 -19.32 11.68
N ARG A 581 32.98 -19.58 11.75
CA ARG A 581 32.20 -20.16 10.65
C ARG A 581 30.78 -19.63 10.64
N ILE A 582 30.31 -19.35 9.42
CA ILE A 582 28.90 -19.15 9.09
C ILE A 582 28.54 -20.02 7.88
N SER A 583 27.25 -20.33 7.75
CA SER A 583 26.69 -20.86 6.50
C SER A 583 25.56 -19.92 6.03
N GLY A 584 25.42 -19.76 4.73
CA GLY A 584 24.42 -18.91 4.09
C GLY A 584 24.07 -19.41 2.70
N TYR A 585 23.56 -18.54 1.85
CA TYR A 585 23.21 -18.86 0.46
C TYR A 585 23.37 -17.64 -0.46
N PHE A 586 23.41 -17.89 -1.76
CA PHE A 586 23.36 -16.86 -2.82
C PHE A 586 22.61 -17.38 -4.05
N GLY A 587 22.13 -16.46 -4.90
CA GLY A 587 21.60 -16.74 -6.24
C GLY A 587 22.50 -16.14 -7.31
N MET A 588 22.71 -16.84 -8.43
CA MET A 588 23.43 -16.28 -9.59
C MET A 588 22.44 -15.56 -10.51
N ARG A 589 22.44 -14.22 -10.54
CA ARG A 589 21.59 -13.42 -11.43
C ARG A 589 22.12 -12.01 -11.66
N GLU A 590 21.80 -11.43 -12.81
CA GLU A 590 22.08 -10.03 -13.17
C GLU A 590 20.78 -9.32 -13.57
N ILE A 591 20.61 -8.07 -13.13
CA ILE A 591 19.54 -7.16 -13.53
C ILE A 591 20.16 -5.92 -14.20
N ALA A 592 19.59 -5.45 -15.30
CA ALA A 592 20.04 -4.26 -16.01
C ALA A 592 18.89 -3.59 -16.78
N VAL A 593 19.14 -2.38 -17.30
CA VAL A 593 18.32 -1.79 -18.37
C VAL A 593 19.04 -1.97 -19.71
N LYS A 594 18.36 -2.51 -20.72
CA LYS A 594 18.89 -2.67 -22.08
C LYS A 594 17.81 -2.33 -23.10
N LYS A 595 18.23 -1.88 -24.29
CA LYS A 595 17.30 -1.51 -25.37
C LYS A 595 16.75 -2.76 -26.03
N VAL A 596 15.45 -3.02 -25.85
CA VAL A 596 14.73 -4.18 -26.40
C VAL A 596 13.47 -3.70 -27.11
N GLY A 597 13.18 -4.21 -28.30
CA GLY A 597 11.98 -3.80 -29.05
C GLY A 597 11.92 -2.33 -29.47
N GLY A 598 13.03 -1.58 -29.36
CA GLY A 598 13.11 -0.14 -29.62
C GLY A 598 13.03 0.74 -28.38
N TYR A 599 12.68 0.18 -27.21
CA TYR A 599 12.51 0.88 -25.94
C TYR A 599 13.57 0.45 -24.92
N GLN A 600 13.81 1.25 -23.89
CA GLN A 600 14.61 0.82 -22.74
C GLN A 600 13.78 -0.10 -21.85
N LYS A 601 14.28 -1.30 -21.56
CA LYS A 601 13.56 -2.34 -20.82
C LYS A 601 14.40 -2.91 -19.70
N LEU A 602 13.75 -3.27 -18.59
CA LEU A 602 14.36 -4.14 -17.59
C LEU A 602 14.67 -5.51 -18.20
N VAL A 603 15.90 -5.98 -17.98
CA VAL A 603 16.33 -7.32 -18.34
C VAL A 603 16.89 -8.06 -17.13
N LEU A 604 16.42 -9.29 -16.92
CA LEU A 604 16.96 -10.22 -15.94
C LEU A 604 17.70 -11.34 -16.70
N ASN A 605 18.94 -11.61 -16.33
CA ASN A 605 19.77 -12.66 -16.96
C ASN A 605 19.82 -12.52 -18.50
N ASN A 606 19.99 -11.29 -18.98
CA ASN A 606 19.99 -10.91 -20.40
C ASN A 606 18.68 -11.14 -21.19
N LYS A 607 17.54 -11.33 -20.52
CA LYS A 607 16.21 -11.44 -21.14
C LYS A 607 15.27 -10.35 -20.64
N PRO A 608 14.40 -9.77 -21.49
CA PRO A 608 13.40 -8.79 -21.04
C PRO A 608 12.46 -9.42 -20.00
N ILE A 609 12.04 -8.59 -19.05
CA ILE A 609 11.04 -8.94 -18.05
C ILE A 609 10.02 -7.80 -17.89
N PHE A 610 8.86 -8.13 -17.33
CA PHE A 610 7.97 -7.14 -16.73
C PHE A 610 7.85 -7.41 -15.24
N SER A 611 8.15 -6.39 -14.43
CA SER A 611 8.02 -6.41 -12.97
C SER A 611 6.57 -6.10 -12.58
N LEU A 612 5.73 -7.13 -12.50
CA LEU A 612 4.34 -6.99 -12.05
C LEU A 612 4.29 -7.19 -10.53
N ALA A 613 4.08 -6.10 -9.81
CA ALA A 613 4.14 -6.03 -8.35
C ALA A 613 2.82 -5.55 -7.72
N THR A 614 2.76 -5.65 -6.40
CA THR A 614 1.88 -4.82 -5.56
C THR A 614 2.72 -4.04 -4.55
N LEU A 615 2.14 -2.99 -3.98
CA LEU A 615 2.65 -2.42 -2.72
C LEU A 615 2.45 -3.42 -1.58
N ASP A 616 3.45 -3.50 -0.71
CA ASP A 616 3.42 -4.21 0.56
C ASP A 616 3.90 -3.26 1.67
N GLN A 617 2.95 -2.73 2.45
CA GLN A 617 3.16 -1.83 3.59
C GLN A 617 3.74 -2.55 4.83
N GLY A 618 3.57 -3.86 4.95
CA GLY A 618 4.12 -4.66 6.05
C GLY A 618 3.49 -4.43 7.44
N PHE A 619 2.26 -3.93 7.55
CA PHE A 619 1.54 -3.84 8.83
C PHE A 619 0.60 -5.04 9.07
N TRP A 620 0.36 -5.30 10.36
CA TRP A 620 -0.44 -6.40 10.91
C TRP A 620 -1.41 -5.84 11.97
N PRO A 621 -2.70 -6.22 12.02
CA PRO A 621 -3.67 -5.65 12.97
C PRO A 621 -3.34 -5.95 14.43
N ASP A 622 -2.65 -7.06 14.68
CA ASP A 622 -2.30 -7.57 16.01
C ASP A 622 -0.85 -7.21 16.42
N GLY A 623 0.09 -7.19 15.46
CA GLY A 623 1.52 -6.95 15.71
C GLY A 623 2.10 -5.65 15.13
N LEU A 624 1.30 -4.82 14.47
CA LEU A 624 1.69 -3.62 13.71
C LEU A 624 2.88 -3.90 12.77
N TYR A 625 4.07 -3.34 12.97
CA TYR A 625 5.25 -3.67 12.15
C TYR A 625 5.74 -5.11 12.24
N THR A 626 5.34 -5.87 13.28
CA THR A 626 5.88 -7.21 13.57
C THR A 626 4.88 -8.29 13.21
N ALA A 627 5.19 -9.07 12.17
CA ALA A 627 4.41 -10.26 11.84
C ALA A 627 4.38 -11.27 13.02
N PRO A 628 3.22 -11.85 13.37
CA PRO A 628 3.11 -12.75 14.54
C PRO A 628 3.96 -14.04 14.45
N SER A 629 4.41 -14.44 13.26
CA SER A 629 5.27 -15.61 13.05
C SER A 629 6.05 -15.55 11.72
N ASP A 630 7.07 -16.40 11.56
CA ASP A 630 7.78 -16.57 10.29
C ASP A 630 6.87 -17.13 9.17
N GLU A 631 5.83 -17.88 9.53
CA GLU A 631 4.82 -18.35 8.58
C GLU A 631 3.95 -17.20 8.07
N ALA A 632 3.63 -16.22 8.94
CA ALA A 632 2.91 -15.01 8.57
C ALA A 632 3.72 -14.13 7.60
N LEU A 633 5.02 -13.89 7.88
CA LEU A 633 5.92 -13.22 6.91
C LEU A 633 5.92 -13.92 5.54
N ALA A 634 5.93 -15.25 5.54
CA ALA A 634 5.91 -16.04 4.32
C ALA A 634 4.52 -16.08 3.64
N PHE A 635 3.43 -15.74 4.32
CA PHE A 635 2.08 -15.82 3.78
C PHE A 635 1.84 -14.75 2.71
N ASP A 636 2.09 -13.48 3.03
CA ASP A 636 1.88 -12.37 2.08
C ASP A 636 2.69 -12.61 0.79
N LEU A 637 3.95 -13.03 0.91
CA LEU A 637 4.80 -13.40 -0.25
C LEU A 637 4.25 -14.60 -1.06
N LYS A 638 3.71 -15.64 -0.40
CA LYS A 638 3.02 -16.74 -1.10
C LYS A 638 1.75 -16.25 -1.81
N ALA A 639 1.04 -15.28 -1.23
CA ALA A 639 -0.17 -14.70 -1.81
C ALA A 639 0.12 -13.99 -3.14
N HIS A 640 1.21 -13.23 -3.24
CA HIS A 640 1.69 -12.64 -4.50
C HIS A 640 1.86 -13.72 -5.60
N LYS A 641 2.59 -14.81 -5.32
CA LYS A 641 2.79 -15.92 -6.27
C LYS A 641 1.49 -16.66 -6.62
N LYS A 642 0.56 -16.79 -5.65
CA LYS A 642 -0.77 -17.38 -5.87
C LYS A 642 -1.58 -16.55 -6.86
N LEU A 643 -1.57 -15.22 -6.71
CA LEU A 643 -2.24 -14.25 -7.57
C LEU A 643 -1.47 -13.92 -8.87
N GLY A 644 -0.36 -14.63 -9.14
CA GLY A 644 0.37 -14.53 -10.41
C GLY A 644 1.36 -13.37 -10.51
N PHE A 645 1.57 -12.58 -9.45
CA PHE A 645 2.63 -11.58 -9.40
C PHE A 645 4.02 -12.23 -9.39
N ASN A 646 4.99 -11.54 -9.98
CA ASN A 646 6.40 -11.95 -9.97
C ASN A 646 7.30 -10.99 -9.17
N ALA A 647 6.76 -9.87 -8.70
CA ALA A 647 7.48 -8.85 -7.96
C ALA A 647 6.70 -8.34 -6.74
N VAL A 648 7.39 -7.63 -5.85
CA VAL A 648 6.84 -6.92 -4.68
C VAL A 648 7.57 -5.59 -4.54
N ARG A 649 6.85 -4.51 -4.21
CA ARG A 649 7.45 -3.24 -3.76
C ARG A 649 7.23 -3.11 -2.25
N LYS A 650 8.31 -3.21 -1.48
CA LYS A 650 8.28 -3.04 -0.02
C LYS A 650 8.31 -1.53 0.26
N HIS A 651 7.14 -0.97 0.54
CA HIS A 651 6.88 0.47 0.50
C HIS A 651 7.38 1.15 1.79
N ILE A 652 8.34 2.07 1.65
CA ILE A 652 8.96 2.93 2.68
C ILE A 652 9.14 2.29 4.07
N LYS A 653 9.49 1.00 4.11
CA LYS A 653 9.76 0.15 5.29
C LYS A 653 10.89 -0.82 4.93
N VAL A 654 11.69 -1.28 5.90
CA VAL A 654 12.62 -2.42 5.71
C VAL A 654 12.18 -3.57 6.62
N GLU A 655 11.98 -4.76 6.07
CA GLU A 655 11.56 -5.95 6.83
C GLU A 655 12.75 -6.68 7.47
N PRO A 656 12.53 -7.60 8.45
CA PRO A 656 13.58 -8.49 8.92
C PRO A 656 14.21 -9.30 7.77
N ALA A 657 15.50 -9.65 7.88
CA ALA A 657 16.22 -10.47 6.90
C ALA A 657 15.55 -11.83 6.57
N ARG A 658 14.62 -12.29 7.41
CA ARG A 658 13.77 -13.47 7.15
C ARG A 658 12.70 -13.26 6.06
N TRP A 659 12.18 -12.05 5.89
CA TRP A 659 11.24 -11.74 4.80
C TRP A 659 11.94 -11.85 3.44
N PHE A 660 13.12 -11.25 3.30
CA PHE A 660 13.97 -11.37 2.10
C PHE A 660 14.32 -12.83 1.79
N TYR A 661 14.63 -13.64 2.81
CA TYR A 661 14.88 -15.07 2.64
C TYR A 661 13.68 -15.85 2.06
N HIS A 662 12.44 -15.47 2.43
CA HIS A 662 11.25 -16.07 1.81
C HIS A 662 11.08 -15.58 0.37
N ALA A 663 11.35 -14.31 0.06
CA ALA A 663 11.31 -13.79 -1.32
C ALA A 663 12.36 -14.47 -2.23
N ASP A 664 13.60 -14.60 -1.73
CA ASP A 664 14.71 -15.30 -2.39
C ASP A 664 14.35 -16.75 -2.73
N LYS A 665 13.65 -17.44 -1.82
CA LYS A 665 13.22 -18.84 -1.98
C LYS A 665 11.98 -19.02 -2.85
N LEU A 666 11.04 -18.08 -2.82
CA LEU A 666 9.78 -18.16 -3.57
C LEU A 666 9.93 -17.70 -5.02
N GLY A 667 11.00 -16.96 -5.34
CA GLY A 667 11.18 -16.34 -6.65
C GLY A 667 10.26 -15.15 -6.82
N LEU A 668 10.48 -14.10 -6.03
CA LEU A 668 9.89 -12.79 -6.22
C LEU A 668 11.01 -11.76 -6.43
N LEU A 669 10.83 -10.86 -7.39
CA LEU A 669 11.64 -9.66 -7.51
C LEU A 669 11.22 -8.68 -6.41
N VAL A 670 12.17 -7.97 -5.80
CA VAL A 670 11.88 -6.98 -4.76
C VAL A 670 12.42 -5.61 -5.16
N TRP A 671 11.55 -4.62 -5.11
CA TRP A 671 11.92 -3.21 -4.98
C TRP A 671 11.94 -2.86 -3.51
N GLN A 672 13.07 -2.33 -3.04
CA GLN A 672 13.24 -1.86 -1.68
C GLN A 672 13.24 -0.33 -1.68
N ASP A 673 12.23 0.28 -1.07
CA ASP A 673 12.18 1.72 -0.87
C ASP A 673 13.12 2.14 0.26
N PHE A 674 13.70 3.33 0.18
CA PHE A 674 14.23 4.01 1.36
C PHE A 674 13.06 4.43 2.26
N VAL A 675 13.28 4.54 3.56
CA VAL A 675 12.22 4.93 4.49
C VAL A 675 12.01 6.44 4.43
N SER A 676 10.89 6.90 3.87
CA SER A 676 10.51 8.32 3.87
C SER A 676 10.21 8.87 5.27
N GLY A 677 10.18 10.20 5.37
CA GLY A 677 9.75 10.94 6.57
C GLY A 677 9.56 12.42 6.26
N ASN A 678 9.07 13.20 7.23
CA ASN A 678 8.95 14.66 7.08
C ASN A 678 10.31 15.33 7.37
N ILE A 679 11.08 15.61 6.32
CA ILE A 679 12.45 16.13 6.41
C ILE A 679 12.47 17.66 6.24
N THR A 680 12.93 18.35 7.27
CA THR A 680 12.92 19.82 7.37
C THR A 680 14.31 20.45 7.50
N ASN A 681 15.33 19.67 7.92
CA ASN A 681 16.70 20.14 8.08
C ASN A 681 17.77 19.09 7.72
N GLU A 682 19.03 19.53 7.71
CA GLU A 682 20.22 18.72 7.39
C GLU A 682 20.36 17.44 8.25
N THR A 683 19.86 17.43 9.49
CA THR A 683 19.92 16.24 10.35
C THR A 683 18.99 15.15 9.83
N GLY A 684 17.76 15.53 9.42
CA GLY A 684 16.81 14.62 8.79
C GLY A 684 17.28 14.13 7.43
N GLN A 685 17.86 15.02 6.61
CA GLN A 685 18.47 14.68 5.32
C GLN A 685 19.57 13.63 5.49
N LYS A 686 20.47 13.86 6.45
CA LYS A 686 21.55 12.90 6.76
C LYS A 686 21.01 11.58 7.29
N ALA A 687 20.03 11.61 8.20
CA ALA A 687 19.43 10.41 8.77
C ALA A 687 18.78 9.53 7.69
N PHE A 688 18.05 10.14 6.75
CA PHE A 688 17.46 9.45 5.59
C PHE A 688 18.51 8.78 4.71
N VAL A 689 19.54 9.51 4.27
CA VAL A 689 20.59 8.95 3.41
C VAL A 689 21.41 7.88 4.13
N ASP A 690 21.87 8.13 5.35
CA ASP A 690 22.66 7.18 6.13
C ASP A 690 21.90 5.85 6.34
N GLN A 691 20.63 5.92 6.75
CA GLN A 691 19.83 4.73 7.08
C GLN A 691 19.41 3.94 5.84
N GLY A 692 19.07 4.62 4.74
CA GLY A 692 18.78 3.94 3.46
C GLY A 692 20.02 3.22 2.90
N MET A 693 21.19 3.86 2.97
CA MET A 693 22.46 3.25 2.54
C MET A 693 22.89 2.08 3.45
N GLU A 694 22.63 2.15 4.76
CA GLU A 694 22.86 1.03 5.67
C GLU A 694 21.87 -0.12 5.44
N ALA A 695 20.59 0.16 5.17
CA ALA A 695 19.60 -0.86 4.80
C ALA A 695 19.99 -1.58 3.49
N MET A 696 20.42 -0.83 2.46
CA MET A 696 21.01 -1.41 1.25
C MET A 696 22.19 -2.32 1.56
N ARG A 697 23.10 -1.87 2.43
CA ARG A 697 24.29 -2.65 2.82
C ARG A 697 23.92 -3.95 3.54
N GLN A 698 22.88 -3.94 4.38
CA GLN A 698 22.41 -5.12 5.12
C GLN A 698 21.64 -6.13 4.26
N HIS A 699 21.13 -5.71 3.09
CA HIS A 699 20.33 -6.55 2.18
C HIS A 699 20.94 -6.73 0.77
N HIS A 700 22.18 -6.31 0.57
CA HIS A 700 22.92 -6.47 -0.70
C HIS A 700 22.98 -7.93 -1.19
N ASP A 701 23.02 -8.89 -0.28
CA ASP A 701 23.19 -10.31 -0.59
C ASP A 701 21.90 -11.02 -1.03
N SER A 702 20.72 -10.40 -0.90
CA SER A 702 19.45 -10.99 -1.31
C SER A 702 19.35 -10.99 -2.85
N PRO A 703 19.29 -12.17 -3.53
CA PRO A 703 19.06 -12.22 -4.97
C PRO A 703 17.69 -11.67 -5.40
N ALA A 704 16.67 -11.73 -4.53
CA ALA A 704 15.33 -11.21 -4.79
C ALA A 704 15.32 -9.70 -5.04
N VAL A 705 16.05 -8.93 -4.23
CA VAL A 705 16.13 -7.48 -4.42
C VAL A 705 16.82 -7.18 -5.75
N ILE A 706 16.12 -6.42 -6.61
CA ILE A 706 16.60 -6.03 -7.94
C ILE A 706 16.94 -4.54 -8.04
N GLY A 707 16.30 -3.71 -7.22
CA GLY A 707 16.51 -2.28 -7.25
C GLY A 707 16.05 -1.57 -5.99
N ASN A 708 16.54 -0.36 -5.83
CA ASN A 708 16.18 0.53 -4.72
C ASN A 708 15.36 1.71 -5.26
N ILE A 709 14.31 2.07 -4.53
CA ILE A 709 13.51 3.28 -4.75
C ILE A 709 13.98 4.32 -3.73
N VAL A 710 14.48 5.47 -4.20
CA VAL A 710 15.06 6.48 -3.30
C VAL A 710 13.95 7.36 -2.71
N PHE A 711 13.17 8.04 -3.53
CA PHE A 711 12.05 8.88 -3.07
C PHE A 711 10.71 8.36 -3.58
N ASN A 712 9.66 8.55 -2.78
CA ASN A 712 8.26 8.28 -3.13
C ASN A 712 7.47 9.58 -3.11
N GLU A 713 6.81 9.97 -4.20
CA GLU A 713 5.88 11.11 -4.29
C GLU A 713 6.43 12.47 -3.78
N GLY A 714 7.75 12.63 -3.70
CA GLY A 714 8.44 13.76 -3.06
C GLY A 714 8.36 13.80 -1.53
N TRP A 715 7.96 12.72 -0.86
CA TRP A 715 7.88 12.62 0.60
C TRP A 715 9.29 12.61 1.21
N GLY A 716 9.61 13.69 1.91
CA GLY A 716 10.97 13.95 2.39
C GLY A 716 11.92 14.46 1.31
N GLU A 717 11.44 14.82 0.11
CA GLU A 717 12.29 15.38 -0.94
C GLU A 717 12.48 16.90 -0.77
N TRP A 718 13.73 17.36 -0.67
CA TRP A 718 14.05 18.78 -0.45
C TRP A 718 14.57 19.52 -1.70
N ASN A 719 15.24 18.84 -2.63
CA ASN A 719 15.87 19.49 -3.79
C ASN A 719 16.11 18.49 -4.95
N ARG A 720 15.57 18.77 -6.13
CA ARG A 720 15.67 17.96 -7.35
C ARG A 720 17.10 17.61 -7.80
N GLU A 721 18.07 18.53 -7.62
CA GLU A 721 19.46 18.27 -7.97
C GLU A 721 20.10 17.30 -6.97
N GLU A 722 19.86 17.52 -5.67
CA GLU A 722 20.36 16.64 -4.62
C GLU A 722 19.73 15.24 -4.69
N THR A 723 18.44 15.15 -5.02
CA THR A 723 17.78 13.88 -5.34
C THR A 723 18.52 13.10 -6.43
N GLY A 724 18.99 13.79 -7.47
CA GLY A 724 19.82 13.20 -8.52
C GLY A 724 21.17 12.69 -8.00
N ARG A 725 21.88 13.50 -7.21
CA ARG A 725 23.17 13.11 -6.62
C ARG A 725 23.05 11.92 -5.67
N ILE A 726 21.97 11.83 -4.89
CA ILE A 726 21.70 10.69 -4.00
C ILE A 726 21.51 9.42 -4.83
N ALA A 727 20.74 9.46 -5.93
CA ALA A 727 20.58 8.30 -6.81
C ALA A 727 21.88 7.87 -7.50
N GLU A 728 22.73 8.81 -7.89
CA GLU A 728 24.08 8.50 -8.40
C GLU A 728 24.94 7.83 -7.32
N ALA A 729 24.93 8.33 -6.08
CA ALA A 729 25.65 7.72 -4.95
C ALA A 729 25.11 6.32 -4.58
N VAL A 730 23.79 6.12 -4.63
CA VAL A 730 23.13 4.81 -4.47
C VAL A 730 23.59 3.84 -5.56
N LYS A 731 23.67 4.29 -6.82
CA LYS A 731 24.15 3.49 -7.96
C LYS A 731 25.64 3.16 -7.86
N GLU A 732 26.47 4.09 -7.37
CA GLU A 732 27.90 3.86 -7.15
C GLU A 732 28.15 2.85 -6.01
N ALA A 733 27.35 2.90 -4.95
CA ALA A 733 27.47 1.99 -3.81
C ALA A 733 27.04 0.54 -4.13
N ASP A 734 26.01 0.35 -4.98
CA ASP A 734 25.61 -0.96 -5.49
C ASP A 734 25.28 -0.94 -6.99
N PRO A 735 26.30 -1.06 -7.87
CA PRO A 735 26.09 -1.10 -9.32
C PRO A 735 25.48 -2.43 -9.80
N SER A 736 25.25 -3.42 -8.92
CA SER A 736 24.63 -4.70 -9.28
C SER A 736 23.09 -4.62 -9.37
N ARG A 737 22.52 -3.46 -9.05
CA ARG A 737 21.08 -3.19 -8.96
C ARG A 737 20.67 -2.03 -9.86
N VAL A 738 19.38 -1.94 -10.14
CA VAL A 738 18.78 -0.76 -10.79
C VAL A 738 18.30 0.25 -9.74
N VAL A 739 18.29 1.53 -10.07
CA VAL A 739 17.87 2.63 -9.19
C VAL A 739 16.64 3.31 -9.79
N ASN A 740 15.57 3.38 -9.01
CA ASN A 740 14.44 4.25 -9.29
C ASN A 740 14.57 5.48 -8.38
N THR A 741 14.87 6.64 -8.98
CA THR A 741 15.17 7.83 -8.19
C THR A 741 13.91 8.44 -7.56
N HIS A 742 12.78 8.41 -8.28
CA HIS A 742 11.51 9.01 -7.89
C HIS A 742 10.37 8.06 -8.30
N SER A 743 9.82 7.28 -7.37
CA SER A 743 8.50 6.65 -7.61
C SER A 743 7.44 7.75 -7.56
N GLY A 744 6.62 7.88 -8.60
CA GLY A 744 5.60 8.93 -8.67
C GLY A 744 6.17 10.33 -8.96
N VAL A 745 7.11 10.44 -9.90
CA VAL A 745 7.77 11.70 -10.25
C VAL A 745 6.81 12.79 -10.76
N ASN A 746 5.65 12.37 -11.27
CA ASN A 746 4.63 13.20 -11.90
C ASN A 746 3.64 13.84 -10.91
N CYS A 747 3.62 13.45 -9.63
CA CYS A 747 2.54 13.80 -8.70
C CYS A 747 2.99 14.52 -7.42
N CYS A 748 1.97 14.95 -6.67
CA CYS A 748 2.04 15.08 -5.22
C CYS A 748 3.07 16.14 -4.75
N ASN A 749 4.08 15.75 -3.99
CA ASN A 749 5.09 16.66 -3.45
C ASN A 749 6.43 16.61 -4.22
N SER A 750 6.50 15.86 -5.33
CA SER A 750 7.70 15.68 -6.16
C SER A 750 8.32 17.03 -6.56
N LYS A 751 9.65 17.13 -6.51
CA LYS A 751 10.40 18.29 -7.04
C LYS A 751 10.69 18.17 -8.54
N GLY A 752 10.18 17.12 -9.19
CA GLY A 752 10.25 16.86 -10.62
C GLY A 752 11.50 16.08 -11.03
N ASP A 753 11.44 15.51 -12.24
CA ASP A 753 12.41 14.51 -12.69
C ASP A 753 13.86 15.02 -12.76
N SER A 754 14.73 14.49 -11.89
CA SER A 754 16.18 14.77 -11.90
C SER A 754 16.91 14.34 -13.19
N GLY A 755 16.32 13.44 -14.01
CA GLY A 755 16.96 12.86 -15.19
C GLY A 755 18.01 11.79 -14.88
N THR A 756 18.07 11.34 -13.62
CA THR A 756 19.00 10.31 -13.11
C THR A 756 18.29 8.98 -12.86
N GLY A 757 19.06 7.98 -12.42
CA GLY A 757 18.57 6.62 -12.17
C GLY A 757 18.48 5.76 -13.44
N ASP A 758 17.96 4.55 -13.29
CA ASP A 758 17.70 3.59 -14.35
C ASP A 758 16.20 3.55 -14.75
N ILE A 759 15.31 4.11 -13.91
CA ILE A 759 13.85 4.08 -14.08
C ILE A 759 13.28 5.50 -14.12
N ILE A 760 12.30 5.73 -15.00
CA ILE A 760 11.34 6.84 -14.93
C ILE A 760 9.97 6.28 -14.52
N ASP A 761 9.37 6.84 -13.49
CA ASP A 761 8.26 6.23 -12.78
C ASP A 761 7.16 7.27 -12.47
N HIS A 762 5.93 6.93 -12.84
CA HIS A 762 4.73 7.73 -12.61
C HIS A 762 3.77 6.97 -11.70
N HIS A 763 2.97 7.66 -10.90
CA HIS A 763 1.80 7.09 -10.25
C HIS A 763 0.56 7.53 -11.05
N ASP A 764 -0.28 6.60 -11.49
CA ASP A 764 -1.39 6.88 -12.42
C ASP A 764 -2.66 6.10 -12.08
N TYR A 765 -3.18 6.34 -10.87
CA TYR A 765 -4.46 5.79 -10.37
C TYR A 765 -5.67 6.02 -11.30
N ASN A 766 -5.62 6.98 -12.23
CA ASN A 766 -6.69 7.27 -13.19
C ASN A 766 -6.43 6.70 -14.61
N ASN A 767 -5.25 6.14 -14.88
CA ASN A 767 -4.79 5.70 -16.22
C ASN A 767 -4.86 6.83 -17.28
N THR A 768 -4.37 8.02 -16.93
CA THR A 768 -4.39 9.25 -17.76
C THR A 768 -3.02 9.82 -18.12
N ASP A 769 -1.96 9.47 -17.38
CA ASP A 769 -0.58 9.89 -17.61
C ASP A 769 0.41 8.73 -17.37
N PRO A 770 0.38 7.68 -18.22
CA PRO A 770 1.29 6.56 -18.10
C PRO A 770 2.74 7.02 -18.25
N ALA A 771 3.71 6.36 -17.61
CA ALA A 771 5.12 6.65 -17.83
C ALA A 771 5.57 6.34 -19.27
N PHE A 772 6.73 6.88 -19.70
CA PHE A 772 7.33 6.56 -21.01
C PHE A 772 8.85 6.44 -20.91
N PRO A 773 9.48 5.41 -21.52
CA PRO A 773 10.93 5.23 -21.42
C PRO A 773 11.67 6.30 -22.23
N ASP A 774 12.79 6.80 -21.71
CA ASP A 774 13.65 7.77 -22.40
C ASP A 774 14.86 7.09 -23.06
N GLU A 775 15.87 7.87 -23.45
CA GLU A 775 17.09 7.34 -24.10
C GLU A 775 17.92 6.41 -23.19
N LYS A 776 17.78 6.52 -21.87
CA LYS A 776 18.59 5.82 -20.86
C LYS A 776 17.75 4.93 -19.93
N ARG A 777 16.54 5.36 -19.57
CA ARG A 777 15.75 4.77 -18.49
C ARG A 777 14.55 3.98 -19.00
N ALA A 778 14.31 2.83 -18.35
CA ALA A 778 13.08 2.07 -18.53
C ALA A 778 11.91 2.77 -17.81
N ALA A 779 10.68 2.58 -18.27
CA ALA A 779 9.50 3.16 -17.63
C ALA A 779 8.74 2.18 -16.74
N MET A 780 8.18 2.67 -15.64
CA MET A 780 7.29 1.94 -14.75
C MET A 780 6.09 2.80 -14.32
N ASP A 781 5.00 2.13 -13.98
CA ASP A 781 3.90 2.72 -13.22
C ASP A 781 4.05 2.30 -11.75
N GLY A 782 4.57 3.20 -10.92
CA GLY A 782 5.02 2.91 -9.56
C GLY A 782 3.89 2.72 -8.56
N GLU A 783 2.67 3.19 -8.87
CA GLU A 783 1.42 2.97 -8.13
C GLU A 783 0.16 3.20 -9.00
N HIS A 784 -0.71 2.19 -9.07
CA HIS A 784 -2.03 2.28 -9.72
C HIS A 784 -3.13 1.48 -8.99
N GLY A 785 -4.37 1.66 -9.44
CA GLY A 785 -5.53 0.90 -8.96
C GLY A 785 -6.22 1.54 -7.77
N GLY A 786 -5.94 1.07 -6.55
CA GLY A 786 -6.56 1.64 -5.34
C GLY A 786 -8.05 1.29 -5.16
N PHE A 787 -8.51 0.19 -5.74
CA PHE A 787 -9.94 -0.17 -5.80
C PHE A 787 -10.46 -0.63 -4.43
N THR A 788 -11.38 0.16 -3.86
CA THR A 788 -11.80 0.05 -2.45
C THR A 788 -13.02 -0.87 -2.31
N LEU A 789 -12.88 -1.96 -1.56
CA LEU A 789 -13.99 -2.86 -1.19
C LEU A 789 -14.12 -2.99 0.33
N ARG A 790 -15.29 -2.62 0.86
CA ARG A 790 -15.64 -2.83 2.28
C ARG A 790 -15.87 -4.32 2.54
N THR A 791 -15.29 -4.85 3.61
CA THR A 791 -15.43 -6.26 4.02
C THR A 791 -15.84 -6.32 5.50
N PRO A 792 -17.16 -6.28 5.81
CA PRO A 792 -17.66 -6.24 7.19
C PRO A 792 -17.06 -7.35 8.08
N GLY A 793 -16.76 -7.03 9.34
CA GLY A 793 -16.07 -7.94 10.27
C GLY A 793 -14.55 -8.01 10.13
N HIS A 794 -13.98 -7.62 8.99
CA HIS A 794 -12.54 -7.77 8.68
C HIS A 794 -11.77 -6.45 8.49
N MET A 795 -12.44 -5.33 8.77
CA MET A 795 -11.90 -3.96 8.68
C MET A 795 -11.45 -3.47 10.05
N TRP A 796 -10.49 -2.54 10.12
CA TRP A 796 -10.16 -1.89 11.40
C TRP A 796 -11.32 -1.00 11.87
N PRO A 797 -11.47 -0.78 13.19
CA PRO A 797 -12.41 0.21 13.72
C PRO A 797 -12.22 1.60 13.09
N GLY A 798 -13.32 2.33 12.91
CA GLY A 798 -13.33 3.63 12.22
C GLY A 798 -13.89 3.59 10.79
N ALA A 799 -14.15 4.78 10.25
CA ALA A 799 -14.76 4.94 8.93
C ALA A 799 -13.74 4.65 7.80
N PRO A 800 -14.15 3.99 6.69
CA PRO A 800 -13.26 3.70 5.57
C PRO A 800 -12.68 4.95 4.90
N THR A 801 -11.37 4.95 4.65
CA THR A 801 -10.73 5.91 3.74
C THR A 801 -11.08 5.54 2.29
N VAL A 802 -12.03 6.26 1.68
CA VAL A 802 -12.36 6.11 0.25
C VAL A 802 -11.52 7.10 -0.56
N ILE A 803 -10.38 6.64 -1.07
CA ILE A 803 -9.39 7.52 -1.72
C ILE A 803 -9.59 7.62 -3.23
N TYR A 804 -9.77 6.48 -3.91
CA TYR A 804 -9.74 6.42 -5.37
C TYR A 804 -11.08 5.99 -5.98
N SER A 805 -11.50 4.73 -5.77
CA SER A 805 -12.72 4.24 -6.40
C SER A 805 -13.31 3.01 -5.72
N GLY A 806 -14.52 3.15 -5.17
CA GLY A 806 -15.26 2.05 -4.55
C GLY A 806 -15.73 0.98 -5.54
N VAL A 807 -15.99 -0.22 -5.03
CA VAL A 807 -16.71 -1.32 -5.70
C VAL A 807 -17.69 -1.98 -4.72
N ALA A 808 -18.76 -2.58 -5.25
CA ALA A 808 -19.86 -3.11 -4.44
C ALA A 808 -19.53 -4.45 -3.76
N ASP A 809 -18.81 -5.33 -4.46
CA ASP A 809 -18.52 -6.69 -4.02
C ASP A 809 -17.21 -7.24 -4.63
N LYS A 810 -16.95 -8.52 -4.34
CA LYS A 810 -15.78 -9.27 -4.79
C LYS A 810 -15.73 -9.51 -6.31
N GLU A 811 -16.87 -9.66 -6.97
CA GLU A 811 -16.90 -9.83 -8.43
C GLU A 811 -16.57 -8.49 -9.10
N ALA A 812 -17.20 -7.40 -8.65
CA ALA A 812 -16.89 -6.05 -9.10
C ALA A 812 -15.43 -5.64 -8.86
N LEU A 813 -14.79 -6.07 -7.75
CA LEU A 813 -13.36 -5.86 -7.53
C LEU A 813 -12.50 -6.65 -8.53
N THR A 814 -12.89 -7.90 -8.80
CA THR A 814 -12.20 -8.80 -9.72
C THR A 814 -12.28 -8.29 -11.16
N ASP A 815 -13.48 -7.93 -11.64
CA ASP A 815 -13.71 -7.35 -12.96
C ASP A 815 -12.86 -6.10 -13.15
N LYS A 816 -12.95 -5.15 -12.21
CA LYS A 816 -12.23 -3.88 -12.28
C LYS A 816 -10.72 -4.05 -12.28
N TYR A 817 -10.18 -4.99 -11.50
CA TYR A 817 -8.76 -5.35 -11.57
C TYR A 817 -8.38 -5.90 -12.95
N VAL A 818 -9.12 -6.91 -13.44
CA VAL A 818 -8.83 -7.57 -14.72
C VAL A 818 -8.92 -6.60 -15.89
N GLU A 819 -9.99 -5.81 -15.97
CA GLU A 819 -10.19 -4.79 -17.01
C GLU A 819 -9.09 -3.72 -17.00
N ASN A 820 -8.71 -3.23 -15.82
CA ASN A 820 -7.62 -2.26 -15.66
C ASN A 820 -6.29 -2.85 -16.16
N THR A 821 -5.96 -4.06 -15.70
CA THR A 821 -4.72 -4.76 -16.07
C THR A 821 -4.65 -5.09 -17.57
N GLU A 822 -5.74 -5.57 -18.16
CA GLU A 822 -5.83 -5.90 -19.59
C GLU A 822 -5.75 -4.64 -20.47
N LYS A 823 -6.56 -3.62 -20.17
CA LYS A 823 -6.67 -2.41 -20.98
C LYS A 823 -5.41 -1.55 -20.99
N PHE A 824 -4.73 -1.43 -19.84
CA PHE A 824 -3.66 -0.45 -19.68
C PHE A 824 -2.25 -1.07 -19.61
N TYR A 825 -2.09 -2.32 -19.18
CA TYR A 825 -0.75 -2.88 -18.91
C TYR A 825 -0.33 -4.01 -19.86
N LEU A 826 -1.27 -4.80 -20.42
CA LEU A 826 -0.94 -5.96 -21.26
C LEU A 826 -0.13 -5.57 -22.52
N ASP A 827 -0.65 -4.66 -23.34
CA ASP A 827 0.02 -4.18 -24.56
C ASP A 827 1.25 -3.31 -24.26
N GLN A 828 1.27 -2.62 -23.12
CA GLN A 828 2.42 -1.80 -22.71
C GLN A 828 3.57 -2.67 -22.19
N ALA A 829 3.29 -3.83 -21.57
CA ALA A 829 4.32 -4.75 -21.10
C ALA A 829 5.16 -5.31 -22.26
N GLY A 830 4.53 -5.67 -23.38
CA GLY A 830 5.22 -6.08 -24.61
C GLY A 830 5.95 -4.94 -25.35
N ALA A 831 5.71 -3.69 -24.96
CA ALA A 831 6.24 -2.49 -25.61
C ALA A 831 6.93 -1.55 -24.60
N GLU A 832 6.29 -0.47 -24.17
CA GLU A 832 6.92 0.65 -23.44
C GLU A 832 7.27 0.36 -21.97
N LEU A 833 6.35 -0.21 -21.18
CA LEU A 833 6.49 -0.31 -19.72
C LEU A 833 7.26 -1.57 -19.30
N SER A 834 8.11 -1.46 -18.28
CA SER A 834 8.91 -2.56 -17.72
C SER A 834 8.40 -3.08 -16.38
N GLY A 835 7.36 -2.47 -15.83
CA GLY A 835 6.71 -2.92 -14.60
C GLY A 835 5.52 -2.04 -14.25
N SER A 836 4.68 -2.56 -13.37
CA SER A 836 3.64 -1.79 -12.69
C SER A 836 3.40 -2.31 -11.28
N VAL A 837 2.91 -1.45 -10.41
CA VAL A 837 2.67 -1.76 -9.00
C VAL A 837 1.21 -1.46 -8.63
N TYR A 838 0.42 -2.49 -8.34
CA TYR A 838 -0.95 -2.29 -7.88
C TYR A 838 -0.99 -1.99 -6.37
N THR A 839 -1.74 -0.98 -5.97
CA THR A 839 -2.04 -0.66 -4.57
C THR A 839 -3.31 -1.40 -4.13
N GLN A 840 -3.26 -2.46 -3.31
CA GLN A 840 -2.11 -3.13 -2.66
C GLN A 840 -2.40 -4.61 -2.31
N ILE A 841 -1.46 -5.35 -1.68
CA ILE A 841 -1.67 -6.81 -1.41
C ILE A 841 -2.74 -7.10 -0.35
N THR A 842 -2.80 -6.31 0.71
CA THR A 842 -3.70 -6.48 1.87
C THR A 842 -4.31 -5.15 2.23
N ASP A 843 -5.51 -5.12 2.80
CA ASP A 843 -6.04 -3.91 3.42
C ASP A 843 -5.15 -3.49 4.59
N LEU A 844 -5.14 -2.21 4.88
CA LEU A 844 -4.49 -1.60 6.04
C LEU A 844 -5.53 -0.80 6.79
N GLU A 845 -5.46 -0.74 8.13
CA GLU A 845 -6.39 -0.02 9.01
C GLU A 845 -7.76 0.32 8.38
N ASN A 846 -7.97 1.57 7.93
CA ASN A 846 -9.18 1.99 7.21
C ASN A 846 -8.98 2.16 5.68
N GLU A 847 -7.81 1.85 5.12
CA GLU A 847 -7.50 1.85 3.68
C GLU A 847 -7.80 0.47 3.06
N LEU A 848 -8.94 0.36 2.37
CA LEU A 848 -9.55 -0.94 2.00
C LEU A 848 -9.35 -1.34 0.53
N ASN A 849 -8.20 -0.99 -0.05
CA ASN A 849 -7.84 -1.23 -1.45
C ASN A 849 -6.97 -2.49 -1.68
N GLY A 850 -6.82 -3.33 -0.65
CA GLY A 850 -6.08 -4.58 -0.68
C GLY A 850 -6.81 -5.73 -1.39
N LEU A 851 -6.02 -6.69 -1.88
CA LEU A 851 -6.52 -7.96 -2.44
C LEU A 851 -6.89 -9.00 -1.37
N TYR A 852 -6.35 -8.88 -0.15
CA TYR A 852 -6.77 -9.56 1.07
C TYR A 852 -7.28 -8.56 2.11
N THR A 853 -8.07 -9.02 3.08
CA THR A 853 -8.41 -8.24 4.27
C THR A 853 -7.20 -8.00 5.18
N TYR A 854 -7.27 -7.01 6.08
CA TYR A 854 -6.14 -6.62 6.93
C TYR A 854 -5.70 -7.75 7.89
N ASP A 855 -6.66 -8.57 8.33
CA ASP A 855 -6.43 -9.78 9.14
C ASP A 855 -5.94 -11.01 8.33
N ARG A 856 -5.80 -10.89 7.01
CA ARG A 856 -5.47 -11.95 6.04
C ARG A 856 -6.44 -13.15 6.06
N ARG A 857 -7.65 -13.01 6.63
CA ARG A 857 -8.63 -14.11 6.70
C ARG A 857 -9.35 -14.32 5.36
N GLU A 858 -9.67 -13.24 4.63
CA GLU A 858 -10.43 -13.31 3.38
C GLU A 858 -9.66 -12.79 2.17
N LEU A 859 -9.82 -13.48 1.03
CA LEU A 859 -9.34 -13.03 -0.28
C LEU A 859 -10.47 -12.30 -1.01
N LYS A 860 -10.26 -11.02 -1.31
CA LYS A 860 -11.27 -10.09 -1.84
C LYS A 860 -11.52 -10.21 -3.35
N VAL A 861 -10.75 -11.03 -4.07
CA VAL A 861 -10.83 -11.25 -5.53
C VAL A 861 -10.92 -12.73 -5.89
N ASP A 862 -11.34 -13.04 -7.13
CA ASP A 862 -11.13 -14.38 -7.71
C ASP A 862 -9.64 -14.58 -8.02
N ALA A 863 -9.05 -15.62 -7.43
CA ALA A 863 -7.62 -15.87 -7.54
C ALA A 863 -7.18 -16.29 -8.94
N ASP A 864 -8.01 -17.05 -9.66
CA ASP A 864 -7.63 -17.64 -10.94
C ASP A 864 -7.80 -16.63 -12.07
N ARG A 865 -8.86 -15.80 -12.04
CA ARG A 865 -9.05 -14.67 -12.99
C ARG A 865 -7.90 -13.66 -12.90
N VAL A 866 -7.55 -13.21 -11.68
CA VAL A 866 -6.44 -12.29 -11.43
C VAL A 866 -5.10 -12.91 -11.87
N ARG A 867 -4.87 -14.18 -11.54
CA ARG A 867 -3.64 -14.90 -11.91
C ARG A 867 -3.52 -15.12 -13.42
N GLU A 868 -4.63 -15.32 -14.14
CA GLU A 868 -4.61 -15.47 -15.59
C GLU A 868 -4.15 -14.18 -16.27
N ILE A 869 -4.77 -13.03 -15.95
CA ILE A 869 -4.38 -11.76 -16.56
C ILE A 869 -2.94 -11.37 -16.22
N ASN A 870 -2.54 -11.56 -14.95
CA ASN A 870 -1.18 -11.28 -14.50
C ASN A 870 -0.11 -12.09 -15.26
N ARG A 871 -0.42 -13.35 -15.57
CA ARG A 871 0.44 -14.20 -16.41
C ARG A 871 0.49 -13.75 -17.87
N LYS A 872 -0.61 -13.25 -18.44
CA LYS A 872 -0.62 -12.66 -19.79
C LYS A 872 0.31 -11.44 -19.85
N VAL A 873 0.23 -10.53 -18.87
CA VAL A 873 1.09 -9.34 -18.78
C VAL A 873 2.57 -9.73 -18.65
N ILE A 874 2.91 -10.65 -17.73
CA ILE A 874 4.30 -11.11 -17.54
C ILE A 874 4.83 -11.80 -18.81
N ALA A 875 4.00 -12.61 -19.48
CA ALA A 875 4.39 -13.26 -20.73
C ALA A 875 4.60 -12.25 -21.88
N ALA A 876 3.75 -11.23 -22.00
CA ALA A 876 3.94 -10.14 -22.95
C ALA A 876 5.25 -9.38 -22.67
N GLY A 877 5.57 -9.13 -21.40
CA GLY A 877 6.84 -8.57 -20.96
C GLY A 877 8.07 -9.41 -21.33
N ALA A 878 7.98 -10.72 -21.13
CA ALA A 878 9.05 -11.67 -21.49
C ALA A 878 9.23 -11.82 -23.02
N ALA A 879 8.20 -11.52 -23.80
CA ALA A 879 8.22 -11.45 -25.26
C ALA A 879 8.43 -10.01 -25.79
N ALA A 880 8.79 -9.05 -24.93
CA ALA A 880 8.97 -7.67 -25.38
C ALA A 880 10.08 -7.59 -26.44
N GLY A 881 9.75 -6.96 -27.58
CA GLY A 881 10.62 -6.90 -28.75
C GLY A 881 10.41 -8.01 -29.79
N ASP A 882 9.69 -9.09 -29.47
CA ASP A 882 9.21 -10.08 -30.46
C ASP A 882 8.03 -9.50 -31.24
N ARG A 883 8.32 -8.57 -32.16
CA ARG A 883 7.29 -8.00 -33.04
C ARG A 883 6.90 -9.00 -34.12
N LYS A 884 5.60 -9.04 -34.43
CA LYS A 884 5.12 -9.70 -35.66
C LYS A 884 5.75 -9.01 -36.86
N GLU A 885 6.51 -9.76 -37.65
CA GLU A 885 7.22 -9.25 -38.82
C GLU A 885 6.21 -8.74 -39.87
N LEU A 886 6.23 -7.43 -40.13
CA LEU A 886 5.32 -6.77 -41.08
C LEU A 886 5.84 -6.94 -42.51
N LYS A 887 5.44 -8.04 -43.17
CA LYS A 887 5.91 -8.40 -44.52
C LYS A 887 5.06 -7.83 -45.64
N GLY A 888 5.71 -7.34 -46.68
CA GLY A 888 5.14 -6.93 -47.95
C GLY A 888 4.28 -5.66 -47.93
N GLY A 889 4.25 -4.92 -46.81
CA GLY A 889 3.63 -3.58 -46.72
C GLY A 889 2.16 -3.52 -47.12
N GLY A 890 1.82 -2.59 -48.03
CA GLY A 890 0.44 -2.33 -48.47
C GLY A 890 0.37 -1.59 -49.80
N THR A 891 -0.77 -1.61 -50.48
CA THR A 891 -1.00 -0.93 -51.76
C THR A 891 -2.47 -0.56 -51.90
N TRP A 892 -2.75 0.72 -52.11
CA TRP A 892 -4.10 1.28 -52.26
C TRP A 892 -4.14 2.11 -53.54
N SER A 893 -4.85 1.65 -54.58
CA SER A 893 -4.97 2.41 -55.83
C SER A 893 -6.01 3.53 -55.77
N LEU A 894 -6.85 3.55 -54.72
CA LEU A 894 -7.84 4.61 -54.46
C LEU A 894 -8.89 4.79 -55.59
N ASP A 895 -9.16 3.71 -56.35
CA ASP A 895 -10.10 3.66 -57.46
C ASP A 895 -11.58 3.42 -57.08
N GLU A 896 -11.94 3.28 -55.79
CA GLU A 896 -13.33 2.96 -55.40
C GLU A 896 -14.34 4.05 -55.76
N GLY A 897 -13.89 5.30 -55.91
CA GLY A 897 -14.68 6.47 -56.34
C GLY A 897 -15.85 6.87 -55.43
N SER A 898 -16.13 6.10 -54.37
CA SER A 898 -17.25 6.28 -53.46
C SER A 898 -17.08 5.46 -52.18
N GLY A 899 -17.85 5.79 -51.13
CA GLY A 899 -17.79 5.10 -49.84
C GLY A 899 -16.75 5.67 -48.87
N THR A 900 -16.52 4.97 -47.76
CA THR A 900 -15.69 5.42 -46.62
C THR A 900 -14.48 4.54 -46.36
N THR A 901 -14.12 3.64 -47.28
CA THR A 901 -12.96 2.76 -47.18
C THR A 901 -12.27 2.58 -48.51
N ALA A 902 -10.94 2.46 -48.50
CA ALA A 902 -10.15 2.05 -49.67
C ALA A 902 -9.43 0.72 -49.39
N ALA A 903 -9.46 -0.21 -50.33
CA ALA A 903 -8.99 -1.58 -50.16
C ALA A 903 -7.46 -1.68 -50.32
N ASP A 904 -6.84 -2.51 -49.47
CA ASP A 904 -5.43 -2.88 -49.60
C ASP A 904 -5.29 -4.06 -50.58
N ALA A 905 -4.76 -3.78 -51.77
CA ALA A 905 -4.38 -4.78 -52.77
C ALA A 905 -3.12 -5.56 -52.34
N GLY A 906 -2.33 -5.05 -51.40
CA GLY A 906 -1.14 -5.68 -50.83
C GLY A 906 -1.42 -6.98 -50.04
N PRO A 907 -0.38 -7.63 -49.49
CA PRO A 907 -0.50 -8.94 -48.86
C PRO A 907 -1.17 -8.91 -47.48
N ASN A 908 -1.17 -7.78 -46.78
CA ASN A 908 -1.67 -7.69 -45.40
C ASN A 908 -3.18 -7.42 -45.30
N LYS A 909 -3.82 -6.91 -46.36
CA LYS A 909 -5.25 -6.61 -46.42
C LYS A 909 -5.73 -5.65 -45.32
N ASN A 910 -4.94 -4.59 -45.08
CA ASN A 910 -5.26 -3.51 -44.14
C ASN A 910 -5.91 -2.33 -44.87
N PRO A 911 -7.25 -2.27 -45.04
CA PRO A 911 -7.90 -1.16 -45.73
C PRO A 911 -7.70 0.17 -45.00
N LEU A 912 -7.68 1.26 -45.77
CA LEU A 912 -7.81 2.61 -45.24
C LEU A 912 -9.28 2.86 -44.91
N THR A 913 -9.55 3.51 -43.78
CA THR A 913 -10.84 4.06 -43.39
C THR A 913 -10.75 5.59 -43.50
N LEU A 914 -11.67 6.20 -44.21
CA LEU A 914 -11.72 7.65 -44.43
C LEU A 914 -12.31 8.34 -43.20
N SER A 915 -11.72 9.47 -42.79
CA SER A 915 -12.33 10.37 -41.80
C SER A 915 -13.59 11.03 -42.38
N GLU A 916 -14.42 11.61 -41.50
CA GLU A 916 -15.59 12.38 -41.92
C GLU A 916 -15.18 13.52 -42.89
N GLY A 917 -15.98 13.72 -43.95
CA GLY A 917 -15.76 14.76 -44.95
C GLY A 917 -14.72 14.44 -46.05
N THR A 918 -13.82 13.47 -45.85
CA THR A 918 -12.88 13.02 -46.90
C THR A 918 -13.68 12.51 -48.11
N SER A 919 -13.28 12.92 -49.31
CA SER A 919 -14.08 12.71 -50.53
C SER A 919 -13.26 12.16 -51.68
N TRP A 920 -13.93 11.70 -52.74
CA TRP A 920 -13.31 11.12 -53.94
C TRP A 920 -13.26 12.15 -55.07
N THR A 921 -12.21 12.09 -55.90
CA THR A 921 -11.97 13.00 -57.02
C THR A 921 -11.26 12.27 -58.17
N PRO A 922 -11.24 12.76 -59.42
CA PRO A 922 -10.46 12.13 -60.49
C PRO A 922 -8.96 12.07 -60.17
N GLY A 923 -8.39 10.89 -60.33
CA GLY A 923 -7.01 10.55 -59.94
C GLY A 923 -5.95 10.84 -60.99
N VAL A 924 -4.80 10.19 -60.84
CA VAL A 924 -3.80 9.93 -61.88
C VAL A 924 -4.22 8.71 -62.71
N SER A 925 -4.73 7.68 -62.02
CA SER A 925 -5.59 6.61 -62.54
C SER A 925 -7.03 6.88 -62.05
N GLY A 926 -7.98 5.96 -62.26
CA GLY A 926 -9.44 6.12 -62.08
C GLY A 926 -9.92 7.19 -61.09
N SER A 927 -9.72 7.00 -59.79
CA SER A 927 -10.04 8.01 -58.76
C SER A 927 -8.95 8.17 -57.71
N ALA A 928 -9.05 9.22 -56.90
CA ALA A 928 -8.14 9.56 -55.82
C ALA A 928 -8.89 10.09 -54.60
N LEU A 929 -8.23 10.09 -53.44
CA LEU A 929 -8.75 10.74 -52.23
C LEU A 929 -8.45 12.24 -52.23
N LYS A 930 -9.43 13.04 -51.79
CA LYS A 930 -9.40 14.50 -51.71
C LYS A 930 -9.48 14.95 -50.25
N PHE A 931 -8.60 15.90 -49.90
CA PHE A 931 -8.39 16.41 -48.55
C PHE A 931 -8.41 17.96 -48.52
N ASP A 932 -8.83 18.53 -47.39
CA ASP A 932 -9.13 19.96 -47.19
C ASP A 932 -7.99 20.80 -46.58
N GLY A 933 -6.90 20.16 -46.15
CA GLY A 933 -5.79 20.82 -45.45
C GLY A 933 -6.08 21.20 -44.00
N LYS A 934 -7.11 20.64 -43.36
CA LYS A 934 -7.49 21.00 -41.97
C LYS A 934 -7.84 19.82 -41.07
N SER A 935 -8.54 18.82 -41.60
CA SER A 935 -9.13 17.76 -40.75
C SER A 935 -9.31 16.42 -41.46
N GLN A 936 -9.24 16.40 -42.79
CA GLN A 936 -9.53 15.22 -43.59
C GLN A 936 -8.29 14.33 -43.77
N TYR A 937 -8.46 13.02 -43.57
CA TYR A 937 -7.45 11.98 -43.76
C TYR A 937 -8.10 10.64 -44.08
N ALA A 938 -7.27 9.62 -44.32
CA ALA A 938 -7.66 8.21 -44.28
C ALA A 938 -6.57 7.40 -43.58
N GLU A 939 -6.93 6.38 -42.81
CA GLU A 939 -5.95 5.59 -42.04
C GLU A 939 -6.29 4.11 -41.92
N THR A 940 -5.26 3.30 -41.73
CA THR A 940 -5.39 1.85 -41.45
C THR A 940 -5.75 1.61 -39.98
N LYS A 941 -6.02 0.36 -39.58
CA LYS A 941 -6.27 0.01 -38.16
C LYS A 941 -5.01 -0.31 -37.34
N ALA A 942 -3.88 -0.51 -38.01
CA ALA A 942 -2.65 -1.06 -37.46
C ALA A 942 -1.46 -0.66 -38.35
N PRO A 943 -0.22 -0.67 -37.84
CA PRO A 943 0.96 -0.40 -38.66
C PRO A 943 1.11 -1.39 -39.82
N VAL A 944 1.67 -0.90 -40.93
CA VAL A 944 1.93 -1.72 -42.14
C VAL A 944 3.42 -1.82 -42.48
N LEU A 945 4.28 -1.00 -41.84
CA LEU A 945 5.74 -1.02 -41.97
C LEU A 945 6.43 -1.20 -40.62
N ASP A 946 7.53 -1.97 -40.57
CA ASP A 946 8.49 -1.85 -39.47
C ASP A 946 9.43 -0.67 -39.75
N THR A 947 9.15 0.47 -39.11
CA THR A 947 9.90 1.71 -39.30
C THR A 947 11.26 1.74 -38.62
N THR A 948 11.68 0.64 -37.97
CA THR A 948 13.03 0.46 -37.44
C THR A 948 13.98 -0.25 -38.41
N GLY A 949 13.45 -0.82 -39.50
CA GLY A 949 14.21 -1.44 -40.59
C GLY A 949 14.38 -0.55 -41.83
N SER A 950 14.63 -1.18 -42.97
CA SER A 950 14.58 -0.53 -44.29
C SER A 950 13.15 -0.59 -44.85
N TYR A 951 12.67 0.51 -45.43
CA TYR A 951 11.32 0.59 -46.01
C TYR A 951 11.23 1.70 -47.06
N SER A 952 10.17 1.68 -47.86
CA SER A 952 9.86 2.75 -48.81
C SER A 952 8.37 3.06 -48.81
N VAL A 953 8.03 4.32 -49.06
CA VAL A 953 6.64 4.78 -49.24
C VAL A 953 6.53 5.59 -50.52
N SER A 954 5.49 5.32 -51.30
CA SER A 954 5.18 5.97 -52.57
C SER A 954 3.78 6.57 -52.53
N ALA A 955 3.60 7.71 -53.19
CA ALA A 955 2.29 8.26 -53.50
C ALA A 955 2.35 9.21 -54.70
N TRP A 956 1.29 9.23 -55.49
CA TRP A 956 1.00 10.34 -56.38
C TRP A 956 0.26 11.43 -55.63
N VAL A 957 0.72 12.67 -55.76
CA VAL A 957 0.21 13.80 -54.98
C VAL A 957 -0.07 15.02 -55.84
N LYS A 958 -1.14 15.74 -55.51
CA LYS A 958 -1.56 16.99 -56.15
C LYS A 958 -1.92 18.00 -55.07
N LEU A 959 -1.41 19.22 -55.18
CA LEU A 959 -1.69 20.32 -54.25
C LEU A 959 -2.69 21.29 -54.85
N ASP A 960 -3.72 21.65 -54.08
CA ASP A 960 -4.68 22.70 -54.44
C ASP A 960 -4.22 24.08 -53.92
N ALA A 961 -3.49 24.09 -52.81
CA ALA A 961 -2.85 25.27 -52.24
C ALA A 961 -1.52 24.89 -51.57
N LEU A 962 -0.60 25.85 -51.46
CA LEU A 962 0.64 25.65 -50.70
C LEU A 962 0.35 25.79 -49.19
N PRO A 963 0.81 24.85 -48.33
CA PRO A 963 0.65 24.96 -46.88
C PRO A 963 1.48 26.09 -46.29
N GLY A 964 1.00 26.69 -45.20
CA GLY A 964 1.75 27.70 -44.44
C GLY A 964 2.95 27.16 -43.66
N ASN A 965 2.97 25.84 -43.37
CA ASN A 965 4.11 25.14 -42.77
C ASN A 965 4.40 23.82 -43.54
N TYR A 966 3.95 22.68 -43.01
CA TYR A 966 4.06 21.36 -43.63
C TYR A 966 2.67 20.76 -43.91
N ALA A 967 2.60 19.92 -44.93
CA ALA A 967 1.48 19.06 -45.27
C ALA A 967 2.02 17.69 -45.70
N THR A 968 1.54 16.61 -45.09
CA THR A 968 2.04 15.25 -45.26
C THR A 968 1.04 14.41 -46.05
N ALA A 969 1.50 13.82 -47.15
CA ALA A 969 0.70 12.95 -47.99
C ALA A 969 0.61 11.53 -47.41
N VAL A 970 1.73 10.99 -46.89
CA VAL A 970 1.79 9.66 -46.27
C VAL A 970 2.70 9.67 -45.04
N SER A 971 2.22 9.09 -43.95
CA SER A 971 2.96 8.86 -42.69
C SER A 971 2.54 7.53 -42.05
N GLN A 972 3.21 7.12 -40.98
CA GLN A 972 2.71 6.11 -40.04
C GLN A 972 2.82 6.68 -38.63
N ASP A 973 1.96 6.30 -37.70
CA ASP A 973 1.99 6.89 -36.36
C ASP A 973 2.92 6.17 -35.40
N GLY A 974 3.59 6.95 -34.54
CA GLY A 974 4.11 6.45 -33.26
C GLY A 974 3.02 6.52 -32.18
N LYS A 975 3.09 5.63 -31.18
CA LYS A 975 2.11 5.55 -30.07
C LYS A 975 1.88 6.91 -29.38
N ARG A 976 2.93 7.55 -28.84
CA ARG A 976 2.80 8.75 -27.98
C ARG A 976 3.08 10.09 -28.66
N GLN A 977 4.25 10.24 -29.30
CA GLN A 977 4.78 11.56 -29.66
C GLN A 977 4.57 11.94 -31.14
N ALA A 978 5.15 11.19 -32.08
CA ALA A 978 5.28 11.65 -33.46
C ALA A 978 5.31 10.48 -34.47
N SER A 979 4.99 10.75 -35.73
CA SER A 979 5.26 9.84 -36.84
C SER A 979 6.78 9.63 -37.01
N PRO A 980 7.27 8.41 -37.32
CA PRO A 980 8.69 8.14 -37.51
C PRO A 980 9.18 8.61 -38.89
N PHE A 981 8.26 8.84 -39.84
CA PHE A 981 8.53 9.45 -41.15
C PHE A 981 7.36 10.29 -41.66
N TYR A 982 7.66 11.15 -42.62
CA TYR A 982 6.72 12.06 -43.29
C TYR A 982 7.09 12.17 -44.77
N LEU A 983 6.20 11.78 -45.68
CA LEU A 983 6.32 12.05 -47.11
C LEU A 983 5.49 13.29 -47.42
N GLN A 984 6.14 14.45 -47.56
CA GLN A 984 5.49 15.75 -47.34
C GLN A 984 5.95 16.86 -48.28
N TYR A 985 5.17 17.93 -48.36
CA TYR A 985 5.59 19.22 -48.87
C TYR A 985 5.49 20.29 -47.77
N GLY A 986 6.46 21.20 -47.71
CA GLY A 986 6.38 22.37 -46.85
C GLY A 986 7.70 23.10 -46.70
N GLN A 987 7.64 24.31 -46.15
CA GLN A 987 8.79 25.23 -46.05
C GLN A 987 9.56 25.39 -47.40
N GLY A 988 8.81 25.39 -48.53
CA GLY A 988 9.38 25.57 -49.87
C GLY A 988 10.10 24.34 -50.46
N ALA A 989 9.82 23.12 -49.96
CA ALA A 989 10.42 21.90 -50.48
C ALA A 989 9.49 20.68 -50.42
N PHE A 990 9.62 19.79 -51.40
CA PHE A 990 9.23 18.39 -51.19
C PHE A 990 10.27 17.73 -50.28
N ALA A 991 9.84 16.91 -49.33
CA ALA A 991 10.73 16.26 -48.37
C ALA A 991 10.26 14.86 -48.00
N PHE A 992 11.21 13.92 -47.91
CA PHE A 992 11.05 12.76 -47.04
C PHE A 992 11.78 13.06 -45.74
N SER A 993 11.03 13.11 -44.64
CA SER A 993 11.49 13.62 -43.34
C SER A 993 11.39 12.55 -42.24
N MET A 994 12.20 12.71 -41.21
CA MET A 994 12.17 11.97 -39.94
C MET A 994 12.32 12.95 -38.76
N PRO A 995 11.91 12.57 -37.53
CA PRO A 995 12.18 13.37 -36.34
C PRO A 995 13.69 13.60 -36.11
N GLY A 996 14.05 14.64 -35.35
CA GLY A 996 15.45 15.05 -35.17
C GLY A 996 16.05 15.79 -36.37
N GLU A 997 15.20 16.53 -37.09
CA GLU A 997 15.53 17.40 -38.24
C GLU A 997 16.15 16.71 -39.47
N LYS A 998 16.08 15.39 -39.55
CA LYS A 998 16.66 14.62 -40.67
C LYS A 998 15.71 14.60 -41.86
N ARG A 999 16.09 15.27 -42.95
CA ARG A 999 15.23 15.47 -44.13
C ARG A 999 16.04 15.32 -45.42
N ALA A 1000 15.57 14.48 -46.33
CA ALA A 1000 15.99 14.50 -47.74
C ALA A 1000 15.02 15.42 -48.49
N ARG A 1001 15.46 16.63 -48.87
CA ARG A 1001 14.59 17.70 -49.39
C ARG A 1001 15.00 18.19 -50.78
N MET A 1002 14.00 18.47 -51.62
CA MET A 1002 14.15 19.17 -52.90
C MET A 1002 13.44 20.52 -52.81
N VAL A 1003 14.20 21.62 -52.75
CA VAL A 1003 13.66 22.98 -52.74
C VAL A 1003 13.00 23.26 -54.09
N THR A 1004 11.70 23.56 -54.08
CA THR A 1004 10.91 23.84 -55.27
C THR A 1004 9.58 24.49 -54.90
N THR A 1005 8.99 25.24 -55.84
CA THR A 1005 7.59 25.66 -55.77
C THR A 1005 6.80 24.76 -56.73
N PRO A 1006 5.94 23.85 -56.24
CA PRO A 1006 5.16 22.98 -57.10
C PRO A 1006 4.05 23.75 -57.82
N GLU A 1007 3.73 23.30 -59.02
CA GLU A 1007 2.60 23.76 -59.80
C GLU A 1007 1.31 23.23 -59.16
N LEU A 1008 0.41 24.14 -58.75
CA LEU A 1008 -0.88 23.74 -58.18
C LEU A 1008 -1.74 23.04 -59.23
N GLY A 1009 -2.46 22.00 -58.81
CA GLY A 1009 -3.25 21.14 -59.70
C GLY A 1009 -2.44 20.12 -60.51
N ARG A 1010 -1.10 20.17 -60.50
CA ARG A 1010 -0.24 19.16 -61.15
C ARG A 1010 -0.05 17.93 -60.24
N TRP A 1011 -0.07 16.74 -60.85
CA TRP A 1011 0.35 15.49 -60.22
C TRP A 1011 1.88 15.35 -60.17
N TYR A 1012 2.40 14.95 -59.01
CA TYR A 1012 3.81 14.63 -58.73
C TYR A 1012 3.90 13.23 -58.12
N HIS A 1013 4.86 12.43 -58.57
CA HIS A 1013 5.13 11.14 -57.94
C HIS A 1013 6.24 11.28 -56.91
N LEU A 1014 5.95 11.03 -55.63
CA LEU A 1014 6.90 11.13 -54.52
C LEU A 1014 7.21 9.75 -53.97
N VAL A 1015 8.51 9.43 -53.82
CA VAL A 1015 8.94 8.21 -53.12
C VAL A 1015 9.96 8.55 -52.03
N GLY A 1016 9.62 8.19 -50.80
CA GLY A 1016 10.53 8.22 -49.65
C GLY A 1016 11.14 6.85 -49.44
N VAL A 1017 12.47 6.78 -49.31
CA VAL A 1017 13.21 5.52 -49.09
C VAL A 1017 14.05 5.65 -47.82
N ARG A 1018 13.93 4.70 -46.89
CA ARG A 1018 14.82 4.53 -45.73
C ARG A 1018 15.64 3.25 -45.93
N ASP A 1019 16.95 3.38 -45.93
CA ASP A 1019 17.88 2.26 -45.92
C ASP A 1019 18.61 2.20 -44.57
N ALA A 1020 18.28 1.19 -43.78
CA ALA A 1020 18.92 0.93 -42.50
C ALA A 1020 20.34 0.35 -42.63
N SER A 1021 20.71 -0.24 -43.78
CA SER A 1021 22.04 -0.81 -43.99
C SER A 1021 23.12 0.25 -44.23
N THR A 1022 22.77 1.34 -44.90
CA THR A 1022 23.64 2.51 -45.11
C THR A 1022 23.35 3.66 -44.14
N ASN A 1023 22.30 3.53 -43.32
CA ASN A 1023 21.78 4.55 -42.41
C ASN A 1023 21.40 5.88 -43.11
N GLN A 1024 20.78 5.78 -44.28
CA GLN A 1024 20.38 6.93 -45.10
C GLN A 1024 18.87 6.98 -45.36
N ILE A 1025 18.38 8.18 -45.65
CA ILE A 1025 17.09 8.41 -46.29
C ILE A 1025 17.27 9.08 -47.65
N ALA A 1026 16.37 8.80 -48.58
CA ALA A 1026 16.32 9.43 -49.90
C ALA A 1026 14.90 9.89 -50.25
N LEU A 1027 14.82 10.96 -51.02
CA LEU A 1027 13.60 11.42 -51.68
C LEU A 1027 13.78 11.28 -53.19
N TYR A 1028 12.78 10.71 -53.84
CA TYR A 1028 12.62 10.69 -55.28
C TYR A 1028 11.40 11.51 -55.66
N VAL A 1029 11.50 12.23 -56.78
CA VAL A 1029 10.40 13.00 -57.38
C VAL A 1029 10.36 12.66 -58.88
N ASP A 1030 9.18 12.34 -59.40
CA ASP A 1030 8.94 11.97 -60.80
C ASP A 1030 9.92 10.88 -61.30
N GLY A 1031 10.11 9.85 -60.48
CA GLY A 1031 10.98 8.69 -60.76
C GLY A 1031 12.49 8.93 -60.56
N LYS A 1032 12.93 10.16 -60.25
CA LYS A 1032 14.36 10.52 -60.13
C LYS A 1032 14.75 10.83 -58.69
N ARG A 1033 15.93 10.38 -58.25
CA ARG A 1033 16.46 10.70 -56.91
C ARG A 1033 16.76 12.19 -56.81
N ALA A 1034 16.00 12.90 -56.00
CA ALA A 1034 16.09 14.34 -55.83
C ALA A 1034 17.04 14.73 -54.68
N ALA A 1035 17.06 13.97 -53.59
CA ALA A 1035 17.91 14.24 -52.43
C ALA A 1035 18.22 12.97 -51.62
N THR A 1036 19.28 13.04 -50.83
CA THR A 1036 19.65 12.06 -49.79
C THR A 1036 20.02 12.77 -48.51
N SER A 1037 19.84 12.14 -47.36
CA SER A 1037 20.25 12.65 -46.06
C SER A 1037 20.65 11.51 -45.11
N ALA A 1038 21.40 11.82 -44.05
CA ALA A 1038 21.58 10.89 -42.95
C ALA A 1038 20.22 10.64 -42.27
N SER A 1039 19.98 9.40 -41.84
CA SER A 1039 18.70 9.01 -41.26
C SER A 1039 18.49 9.57 -39.84
N GLY A 1040 17.23 9.59 -39.38
CA GLY A 1040 16.85 9.86 -37.99
C GLY A 1040 16.87 8.62 -37.09
N PRO A 1041 16.70 8.80 -35.76
CA PRO A 1041 16.60 7.70 -34.81
C PRO A 1041 15.52 6.68 -35.20
N ASN A 1042 15.72 5.41 -34.87
CA ASN A 1042 14.78 4.34 -35.16
C ASN A 1042 13.56 4.41 -34.21
N TYR A 1043 12.63 5.31 -34.51
CA TYR A 1043 11.34 5.40 -33.84
C TYR A 1043 10.41 4.24 -34.25
N VAL A 1044 9.69 3.69 -33.28
CA VAL A 1044 8.74 2.59 -33.49
C VAL A 1044 7.38 3.18 -33.92
N GLY A 1045 7.05 3.04 -35.21
CA GLY A 1045 5.74 3.36 -35.74
C GLY A 1045 4.74 2.26 -35.42
N SER A 1046 4.23 2.25 -34.20
CA SER A 1046 3.29 1.24 -33.68
C SER A 1046 1.80 1.56 -33.93
N GLY A 1047 1.49 2.76 -34.43
CA GLY A 1047 0.15 3.18 -34.83
C GLY A 1047 -0.12 3.01 -36.33
N PRO A 1048 -1.29 3.46 -36.82
CA PRO A 1048 -1.72 3.23 -38.19
C PRO A 1048 -0.86 3.95 -39.23
N LEU A 1049 -0.77 3.40 -40.44
CA LEU A 1049 -0.42 4.18 -41.64
C LEU A 1049 -1.56 5.13 -41.97
N ALA A 1050 -1.22 6.39 -42.24
CA ALA A 1050 -2.16 7.47 -42.53
C ALA A 1050 -1.81 8.17 -43.85
N VAL A 1051 -2.86 8.52 -44.59
CA VAL A 1051 -2.84 9.27 -45.85
C VAL A 1051 -3.54 10.61 -45.61
N GLY A 1052 -2.90 11.70 -46.04
CA GLY A 1052 -3.41 13.06 -45.90
C GLY A 1052 -3.15 13.75 -44.56
N ARG A 1053 -2.37 13.15 -43.64
CA ARG A 1053 -1.94 13.75 -42.37
C ARG A 1053 -0.59 13.20 -41.86
N ALA A 1054 -0.11 13.76 -40.76
CA ALA A 1054 0.86 13.14 -39.86
C ALA A 1054 0.43 13.25 -38.39
N LYS A 1055 1.26 12.74 -37.47
CA LYS A 1055 1.11 12.91 -36.02
C LYS A 1055 2.33 13.61 -35.43
N TRP A 1056 2.13 14.62 -34.58
CA TRP A 1056 3.20 15.35 -33.91
C TRP A 1056 2.75 15.87 -32.54
N ASN A 1057 3.61 15.75 -31.53
CA ASN A 1057 3.32 16.08 -30.13
C ASN A 1057 2.01 15.46 -29.60
N GLY A 1058 1.70 14.23 -30.01
CA GLY A 1058 0.46 13.51 -29.68
C GLY A 1058 -0.72 13.77 -30.60
N GLU A 1059 -0.74 14.90 -31.31
CA GLU A 1059 -1.88 15.38 -32.10
C GLU A 1059 -1.76 15.07 -33.59
N ASN A 1060 -2.90 14.99 -34.29
CA ASN A 1060 -2.93 14.96 -35.75
C ASN A 1060 -2.61 16.34 -36.33
N THR A 1061 -1.65 16.39 -37.25
CA THR A 1061 -1.13 17.62 -37.86
C THR A 1061 -0.89 17.45 -39.36
N ASP A 1062 -0.41 18.51 -40.01
CA ASP A 1062 0.16 18.50 -41.35
C ASP A 1062 -0.82 17.93 -42.38
N PHE A 1063 -2.09 18.34 -42.28
CA PHE A 1063 -3.16 17.89 -43.17
C PHE A 1063 -2.90 18.30 -44.63
N TRP A 1064 -3.11 17.37 -45.56
CA TRP A 1064 -2.91 17.60 -46.98
C TRP A 1064 -4.03 18.44 -47.58
N ASN A 1065 -3.70 19.40 -48.46
CA ASN A 1065 -4.68 20.19 -49.20
C ASN A 1065 -4.56 19.90 -50.70
N GLY A 1066 -5.46 19.05 -51.20
CA GLY A 1066 -5.43 18.56 -52.57
C GLY A 1066 -5.79 17.08 -52.63
N ALA A 1067 -5.17 16.33 -53.55
CA ALA A 1067 -5.47 14.92 -53.74
C ALA A 1067 -4.22 14.02 -53.58
N VAL A 1068 -4.44 12.79 -53.14
CA VAL A 1068 -3.43 11.72 -53.05
C VAL A 1068 -4.00 10.47 -53.71
N ASP A 1069 -3.15 9.79 -54.47
CA ASP A 1069 -3.47 8.65 -55.32
C ASP A 1069 -2.35 7.59 -55.31
N GLU A 1070 -2.65 6.35 -55.74
CA GLU A 1070 -1.71 5.23 -55.93
C GLU A 1070 -0.65 5.15 -54.80
N VAL A 1071 -1.12 4.80 -53.60
CA VAL A 1071 -0.30 4.78 -52.38
C VAL A 1071 0.30 3.40 -52.18
N HIS A 1072 1.62 3.33 -52.04
CA HIS A 1072 2.34 2.08 -51.81
C HIS A 1072 3.25 2.16 -50.58
N ALA A 1073 3.29 1.09 -49.81
CA ALA A 1073 4.22 0.89 -48.70
C ALA A 1073 4.99 -0.41 -48.94
N TYR A 1074 6.32 -0.37 -48.85
CA TYR A 1074 7.22 -1.51 -49.08
C TYR A 1074 8.11 -1.75 -47.86
N ASP A 1075 8.26 -3.01 -47.46
CA ASP A 1075 9.13 -3.50 -46.38
C ASP A 1075 10.62 -3.61 -46.79
N LYS A 1076 11.04 -2.82 -47.78
CA LYS A 1076 12.42 -2.74 -48.28
C LYS A 1076 12.77 -1.33 -48.74
N ALA A 1077 14.07 -1.04 -48.78
CA ALA A 1077 14.58 0.11 -49.52
C ALA A 1077 14.52 -0.17 -51.03
N LEU A 1078 13.75 0.61 -51.79
CA LEU A 1078 13.68 0.48 -53.24
C LEU A 1078 14.95 1.00 -53.91
N ALA A 1079 15.46 0.25 -54.89
CA ALA A 1079 16.52 0.72 -55.76
C ALA A 1079 16.00 1.82 -56.71
N ALA A 1080 16.92 2.67 -57.22
CA ALA A 1080 16.56 3.76 -58.11
C ALA A 1080 15.85 3.29 -59.41
N GLU A 1081 16.20 2.10 -59.90
CA GLU A 1081 15.56 1.48 -61.07
C GLU A 1081 14.13 1.00 -60.76
N GLU A 1082 13.88 0.49 -59.54
CA GLU A 1082 12.53 0.11 -59.11
C GLU A 1082 11.63 1.35 -59.00
N VAL A 1083 12.13 2.44 -58.40
CA VAL A 1083 11.40 3.71 -58.31
C VAL A 1083 11.11 4.31 -59.69
N SER A 1084 12.07 4.24 -60.63
CA SER A 1084 11.86 4.69 -62.01
C SER A 1084 10.89 3.80 -62.78
N THR A 1085 10.81 2.52 -62.45
CA THR A 1085 9.87 1.57 -63.06
C THR A 1085 8.45 1.82 -62.57
N LEU A 1086 8.27 1.99 -61.26
CA LEU A 1086 6.99 2.33 -60.62
C LEU A 1086 6.39 3.60 -61.25
N TYR A 1087 7.16 4.70 -61.26
CA TYR A 1087 6.78 5.95 -61.92
C TYR A 1087 6.39 5.77 -63.40
N THR A 1088 7.07 4.88 -64.12
CA THR A 1088 6.81 4.69 -65.55
C THR A 1088 5.54 3.87 -65.81
N ALA A 1089 5.13 3.03 -64.86
CA ALA A 1089 3.92 2.22 -64.93
C ALA A 1089 2.65 3.01 -64.59
N GLU A 1090 2.72 3.94 -63.64
CA GLU A 1090 1.57 4.68 -63.09
C GLU A 1090 1.38 6.10 -63.64
N LYS A 1091 2.38 6.66 -64.34
CA LYS A 1091 2.27 8.02 -64.89
C LYS A 1091 1.11 8.12 -65.90
N PRO A 1092 0.42 9.28 -65.94
CA PRO A 1092 -0.69 9.54 -66.85
C PRO A 1092 -0.23 9.85 -68.29
#